data_AF-A0A550H7U1-F1
#
_entry.id   AF-A0A550H7U1-F1
#
_cell.length_a   1.000
_cell.length_b   1.000
_cell.length_c   1.000
_cell.angle_alpha   90.00
_cell.angle_beta   90.00
_cell.angle_gamma   90.00
#
_symmetry.space_group_name_H-M   'P 1'
#
loop_
_entity.id
_entity.type
_entity.pdbx_description
1 polymer ?
#
loop_
_entity_poly.entity_id
_entity_poly.type
_entity_poly.pdbx_seq_one_letter_code
_entity_poly.pdbx_strand_id
1 'polypeptide(L)'
;MATLTHFNERHCHKWALLLRERRVKLNQALTAISNEDFDKATCLFHEVFRGASSGKHSDPGMAGSLLYHMAMVTKMEAETRLLLEELCVDMPDVTEQLKRFYGDFASDVKELTKLIIPLNIEPQVAVVKAGLSTNEKIGMFNTLNEKNKTVEQMLTDKNPRLARNLEALFKNWSQNIVEMRLRQEYETIKGFLTTIALAKTVGLPQLTDAMKCVQEKFGDETVNIALEVTLSVGMRRENLQTIMLSDHFINYEMDMSRLEGHMQFLNCPIYASHDYVSKKLGTKEDVASLFCTHFCYAHAKAMLNTVLPFTFKLWQPQRMATDGKCQFHLKIAHSPTASRPEKFVPLILSWNITRKCNLKCPHCYINADKQEPIDELTTAEAKNLIDQICEVSRPLLVLSGGEPLLRQDIYELVQYGTSKGLKMGLGSNGSLIDYHVAKKLKEAGIETVSISLDSHIPEQHDEFRGVKGSWKKAVKAIKTLRENGVLVQVNTTLTQQNYNQIDDIMSLAEKIGVENFHLFFLVPTGRGVKIADISPAKYEEMIKKTFVKTTLHKLNVRPSCAPQFMRIAKDMGLNMSRWIRGCIAGLYYCRVYPNGDITPCPYLPIKLGNIRKQPFKEIWFSSEVFKMLRDFNTLKGKCGECEYR
;
A
#
# COMPACT_ATOMS: atom_id res chain seq x y z
N MET A 1 14.69 15.26 42.39
CA MET A 1 14.20 14.04 41.73
C MET A 1 14.34 14.24 40.23
N ALA A 2 15.15 13.43 39.55
CA ALA A 2 15.34 13.55 38.10
C ALA A 2 14.02 13.21 37.39
N THR A 3 13.49 14.15 36.61
CA THR A 3 12.34 13.94 35.73
C THR A 3 12.67 12.89 34.66
N LEU A 4 11.68 12.13 34.24
CA LEU A 4 11.82 10.93 33.40
C LEU A 4 12.47 11.26 32.04
N THR A 5 12.20 12.45 31.52
CA THR A 5 12.78 12.94 30.27
C THR A 5 13.14 14.42 30.34
N HIS A 6 14.43 14.75 30.39
CA HIS A 6 14.86 16.05 29.85
C HIS A 6 14.38 16.09 28.39
N PHE A 7 13.76 17.20 27.97
CA PHE A 7 13.26 17.42 26.62
C PHE A 7 14.29 16.97 25.57
N ASN A 8 14.12 15.74 25.08
CA ASN A 8 15.02 15.14 24.12
C ASN A 8 14.18 14.77 22.91
N GLU A 9 14.48 15.42 21.79
CA GLU A 9 13.77 15.25 20.53
C GLU A 9 13.89 13.82 19.98
N ARG A 10 14.84 13.02 20.49
CA ARG A 10 15.00 11.59 20.20
C ARG A 10 14.06 10.67 21.00
N HIS A 11 13.25 11.20 21.92
CA HIS A 11 12.37 10.42 22.82
C HIS A 11 10.88 10.46 22.40
N CYS A 12 10.00 9.88 23.23
CA CYS A 12 8.53 9.75 23.07
C CYS A 12 7.75 11.08 22.90
N HIS A 13 8.41 12.22 22.75
CA HIS A 13 7.80 13.56 22.79
C HIS A 13 7.78 14.30 21.46
N LYS A 14 8.14 13.64 20.35
CA LYS A 14 8.08 14.26 19.00
C LYS A 14 6.68 14.75 18.63
N TRP A 15 5.62 14.05 19.03
CA TRP A 15 4.24 14.51 18.83
C TRP A 15 4.01 15.89 19.49
N ALA A 16 4.64 16.15 20.64
CA ALA A 16 4.58 17.45 21.32
C ALA A 16 5.36 18.53 20.56
N LEU A 17 6.47 18.18 19.89
CA LEU A 17 7.17 19.07 18.96
C LEU A 17 6.29 19.45 17.78
N LEU A 18 5.65 18.47 17.15
CA LEU A 18 4.72 18.68 16.03
C LEU A 18 3.53 19.57 16.47
N LEU A 19 2.98 19.34 17.67
CA LEU A 19 1.97 20.21 18.26
C LEU A 19 2.48 21.65 18.42
N ARG A 20 3.72 21.82 18.91
CA ARG A 20 4.34 23.14 19.11
C ARG A 20 4.59 23.85 17.78
N GLU A 21 5.12 23.15 16.79
CA GLU A 21 5.35 23.69 15.44
C GLU A 21 4.03 24.15 14.82
N ARG A 22 2.99 23.31 14.87
CA ARG A 22 1.67 23.66 14.35
C ARG A 22 1.04 24.81 15.12
N ARG A 23 1.28 24.91 16.43
CA ARG A 23 0.85 26.08 17.23
C ARG A 23 1.54 27.37 16.78
N VAL A 24 2.82 27.33 16.44
CA VAL A 24 3.55 28.49 15.89
C VAL A 24 2.92 28.92 14.56
N LYS A 25 2.69 27.98 13.64
CA LYS A 25 2.05 28.27 12.34
C LYS A 25 0.61 28.78 12.50
N LEU A 26 -0.15 28.23 13.45
CA LEU A 26 -1.48 28.72 13.79
C LEU A 26 -1.43 30.16 14.29
N ASN A 27 -0.50 30.49 15.19
CA ASN A 27 -0.33 31.87 15.67
C ASN A 27 0.00 32.82 14.51
N GLN A 28 0.86 32.40 13.57
CA GLN A 28 1.15 33.16 12.35
C GLN A 28 -0.10 33.36 11.48
N ALA A 29 -0.94 32.33 11.34
CA ALA A 29 -2.20 32.42 10.60
C ALA A 29 -3.18 33.38 11.30
N LEU A 30 -3.27 33.34 12.62
CA LEU A 30 -4.09 34.27 13.41
C LEU A 30 -3.60 35.72 13.26
N THR A 31 -2.29 35.96 13.30
CA THR A 31 -1.71 37.28 13.02
C THR A 31 -2.00 37.74 11.59
N ALA A 32 -1.91 36.85 10.60
CA ALA A 32 -2.27 37.17 9.22
C ALA A 32 -3.74 37.57 9.09
N ILE A 33 -4.66 36.85 9.77
CA ILE A 33 -6.09 37.20 9.83
C ILE A 33 -6.29 38.59 10.47
N SER A 34 -5.60 38.90 11.57
CA SER A 34 -5.67 40.22 12.21
C SER A 34 -5.14 41.35 11.32
N ASN A 35 -4.22 41.05 10.41
CA ASN A 35 -3.65 41.99 9.45
C ASN A 35 -4.38 41.99 8.09
N GLU A 36 -5.51 41.29 7.97
CA GLU A 36 -6.30 41.12 6.75
C GLU A 36 -5.56 40.44 5.56
N ASP A 37 -4.46 39.73 5.83
CA ASP A 37 -3.69 38.94 4.86
C ASP A 37 -4.25 37.51 4.75
N PHE A 38 -5.39 37.38 4.07
CA PHE A 38 -6.13 36.12 3.95
C PHE A 38 -5.44 35.07 3.06
N ASP A 39 -4.62 35.49 2.09
CA ASP A 39 -3.89 34.57 1.22
C ASP A 39 -2.81 33.82 2.03
N LYS A 40 -2.05 34.56 2.85
CA LYS A 40 -1.08 33.96 3.77
C LYS A 40 -1.75 33.10 4.83
N ALA A 41 -2.88 33.56 5.39
CA ALA A 41 -3.66 32.77 6.35
C ALA A 41 -4.15 31.44 5.75
N THR A 42 -4.61 31.46 4.49
CA THR A 42 -5.05 30.27 3.76
C THR A 42 -3.90 29.29 3.52
N CYS A 43 -2.73 29.80 3.10
CA CYS A 43 -1.53 28.98 2.92
C CYS A 43 -1.11 28.27 4.22
N LEU A 44 -1.01 29.01 5.33
CA LEU A 44 -0.66 28.46 6.65
C LEU A 44 -1.72 27.48 7.16
N PHE A 45 -3.00 27.75 6.90
CA PHE A 45 -4.08 26.82 7.20
C PHE A 45 -3.92 25.51 6.41
N HIS A 46 -3.65 25.57 5.11
CA HIS A 46 -3.44 24.35 4.33
C HIS A 46 -2.22 23.56 4.84
N GLU A 47 -1.11 24.21 5.14
CA GLU A 47 0.07 23.54 5.70
C GLU A 47 -0.25 22.78 7.01
N VAL A 48 -0.98 23.41 7.93
CA VAL A 48 -1.25 22.82 9.25
C VAL A 48 -2.33 21.73 9.16
N PHE A 49 -3.41 21.98 8.42
CA PHE A 49 -4.63 21.17 8.50
C PHE A 49 -4.73 20.12 7.38
N ARG A 50 -4.29 20.44 6.16
CA ARG A 50 -4.31 19.55 4.99
C ARG A 50 -2.98 18.83 4.78
N GLY A 51 -1.90 19.36 5.37
CA GLY A 51 -0.55 18.87 5.17
C GLY A 51 0.04 19.34 3.84
N ALA A 52 1.33 19.12 3.65
CA ALA A 52 2.07 19.50 2.45
C ALA A 52 2.71 18.27 1.80
N SER A 53 2.61 18.20 0.47
CA SER A 53 3.30 17.19 -0.35
C SER A 53 4.48 17.85 -1.07
N SER A 54 5.63 18.00 -0.40
CA SER A 54 6.85 18.56 -1.00
C SER A 54 8.00 17.55 -0.98
N GLY A 55 8.28 16.96 -2.14
CA GLY A 55 9.47 16.11 -2.33
C GLY A 55 9.43 14.77 -1.57
N LYS A 56 10.48 14.48 -0.79
CA LYS A 56 10.70 13.18 -0.11
C LYS A 56 9.91 12.98 1.19
N HIS A 57 9.30 14.04 1.74
CA HIS A 57 8.55 13.99 3.00
C HIS A 57 7.14 14.54 2.79
N SER A 58 6.14 13.76 3.17
CA SER A 58 4.72 14.11 3.06
C SER A 58 4.12 14.30 4.45
N ASP A 59 3.62 15.50 4.76
CA ASP A 59 2.87 15.78 5.99
C ASP A 59 1.40 15.42 5.75
N PRO A 60 0.78 14.54 6.56
CA PRO A 60 -0.62 14.16 6.40
C PRO A 60 -1.62 15.18 6.97
N GLY A 61 -1.13 16.31 7.50
CA GLY A 61 -1.93 17.31 8.19
C GLY A 61 -2.46 16.83 9.54
N MET A 62 -3.39 17.59 10.12
CA MET A 62 -3.99 17.27 11.42
C MET A 62 -4.90 16.04 11.37
N ALA A 63 -5.70 15.91 10.32
CA ALA A 63 -6.65 14.80 10.19
C ALA A 63 -5.93 13.44 10.06
N GLY A 64 -4.90 13.36 9.21
CA GLY A 64 -4.14 12.13 9.06
C GLY A 64 -3.26 11.80 10.28
N SER A 65 -2.69 12.81 10.94
CA SER A 65 -1.99 12.62 12.24
C SER A 65 -2.91 12.04 13.31
N LEU A 66 -4.17 12.50 13.40
CA LEU A 66 -5.14 11.94 14.34
C LEU A 66 -5.46 10.47 14.01
N LEU A 67 -5.66 10.16 12.74
CA LEU A 67 -5.93 8.81 12.27
C LEU A 67 -4.80 7.84 12.63
N TYR A 68 -3.54 8.29 12.50
CA TYR A 68 -2.38 7.52 12.93
C TYR A 68 -2.43 7.16 14.42
N HIS A 69 -2.66 8.14 15.30
CA HIS A 69 -2.70 7.88 16.73
C HIS A 69 -3.86 6.94 17.12
N MET A 70 -5.01 7.06 16.46
CA MET A 70 -6.14 6.13 16.65
C MET A 70 -5.81 4.68 16.26
N ALA A 71 -5.01 4.48 15.20
CA ALA A 71 -4.56 3.16 14.80
C ALA A 71 -3.55 2.58 15.82
N MET A 72 -2.66 3.42 16.33
CA MET A 72 -1.63 3.01 17.30
C MET A 72 -2.19 2.57 18.65
N VAL A 73 -3.25 3.20 19.16
CA VAL A 73 -3.86 2.79 20.44
C VAL A 73 -4.39 1.36 20.38
N THR A 74 -5.23 1.06 19.38
CA THR A 74 -5.79 -0.30 19.20
C THR A 74 -4.71 -1.35 18.99
N LYS A 75 -3.62 -0.95 18.33
CA LYS A 75 -2.46 -1.81 18.13
C LYS A 75 -1.78 -2.21 19.44
N MET A 76 -1.58 -1.30 20.38
CA MET A 76 -0.86 -1.60 21.63
C MET A 76 -1.67 -2.53 22.55
N GLU A 77 -3.00 -2.41 22.54
CA GLU A 77 -3.90 -3.25 23.31
C GLU A 77 -3.93 -4.71 22.81
N ALA A 78 -4.02 -4.89 21.49
CA ALA A 78 -4.23 -6.21 20.87
C ALA A 78 -3.09 -7.20 21.14
N GLU A 79 -1.83 -6.73 21.17
CA GLU A 79 -0.67 -7.63 21.33
C GLU A 79 -0.68 -8.33 22.68
N THR A 80 -0.84 -7.57 23.77
CA THR A 80 -0.84 -8.13 25.12
C THR A 80 -1.98 -9.14 25.28
N ARG A 81 -3.15 -8.83 24.73
CA ARG A 81 -4.30 -9.74 24.73
C ARG A 81 -3.99 -11.04 23.98
N LEU A 82 -3.54 -10.96 22.73
CA LEU A 82 -3.22 -12.13 21.91
C LEU A 82 -2.10 -12.99 22.53
N LEU A 83 -1.13 -12.37 23.20
CA LEU A 83 -0.06 -13.07 23.89
C LEU A 83 -0.57 -13.88 25.09
N LEU A 84 -1.46 -13.30 25.89
CA LEU A 84 -2.08 -14.00 27.01
C LEU A 84 -2.98 -15.16 26.54
N GLU A 85 -3.72 -14.95 25.45
CA GLU A 85 -4.53 -15.98 24.79
C GLU A 85 -3.66 -17.14 24.27
N GLU A 86 -2.54 -16.83 23.58
CA GLU A 86 -1.63 -17.85 23.04
C GLU A 86 -0.91 -18.65 24.15
N LEU A 87 -0.59 -18.01 25.27
CA LEU A 87 0.02 -18.67 26.43
C LEU A 87 -1.02 -19.39 27.32
N CYS A 88 -2.31 -19.13 27.14
CA CYS A 88 -3.38 -19.59 28.02
C CYS A 88 -3.15 -19.20 29.50
N VAL A 89 -2.74 -17.95 29.76
CA VAL A 89 -2.47 -17.44 31.12
C VAL A 89 -3.24 -16.17 31.42
N ASP A 90 -3.56 -15.96 32.70
CA ASP A 90 -4.14 -14.72 33.19
C ASP A 90 -3.11 -13.57 33.19
N MET A 91 -3.61 -12.34 33.15
CA MET A 91 -2.76 -11.14 33.23
C MET A 91 -2.04 -11.07 34.59
N PRO A 92 -0.69 -10.98 34.61
CA PRO A 92 0.06 -10.74 35.83
C PRO A 92 -0.32 -9.41 36.48
N ASP A 93 -0.30 -9.35 37.81
CA ASP A 93 -0.51 -8.09 38.54
C ASP A 93 0.70 -7.16 38.37
N VAL A 94 0.51 -6.12 37.56
CA VAL A 94 1.49 -5.05 37.31
C VAL A 94 0.97 -3.69 37.76
N THR A 95 -0.09 -3.65 38.56
CA THR A 95 -0.88 -2.44 38.84
C THR A 95 -0.06 -1.32 39.48
N GLU A 96 0.71 -1.64 40.51
CA GLU A 96 1.51 -0.65 41.24
C GLU A 96 2.61 -0.04 40.36
N GLN A 97 3.33 -0.90 39.64
CA GLN A 97 4.38 -0.49 38.71
C GLN A 97 3.81 0.36 37.58
N LEU A 98 2.68 -0.07 37.00
CA LEU A 98 1.99 0.66 35.95
C LEU A 98 1.58 2.06 36.41
N LYS A 99 0.95 2.19 37.60
CA LYS A 99 0.58 3.49 38.18
C LYS A 99 1.79 4.41 38.32
N ARG A 100 2.92 3.89 38.81
CA ARG A 100 4.16 4.66 38.97
C ARG A 100 4.72 5.14 37.64
N PHE A 101 5.02 4.22 36.72
CA PHE A 101 5.65 4.54 35.44
C PHE A 101 4.77 5.42 34.54
N TYR A 102 3.46 5.14 34.51
CA TYR A 102 2.50 5.96 33.78
C TYR A 102 2.31 7.35 34.40
N GLY A 103 2.31 7.44 35.74
CA GLY A 103 2.19 8.71 36.46
C GLY A 103 3.33 9.69 36.14
N ASP A 104 4.57 9.18 36.08
CA ASP A 104 5.72 9.99 35.69
C ASP A 104 5.58 10.50 34.24
N PHE A 105 5.19 9.63 33.29
CA PHE A 105 4.96 10.03 31.90
C PHE A 105 3.87 11.11 31.78
N ALA A 106 2.76 10.94 32.49
CA ALA A 106 1.66 11.88 32.48
C ALA A 106 2.04 13.27 33.02
N SER A 107 2.95 13.31 34.01
CA SER A 107 3.53 14.56 34.50
C SER A 107 4.35 15.27 33.41
N ASP A 108 5.18 14.54 32.67
CA ASP A 108 5.98 15.10 31.57
C ASP A 108 5.08 15.68 30.46
N VAL A 109 4.01 14.97 30.08
CA VAL A 109 3.01 15.45 29.10
C VAL A 109 2.39 16.78 29.51
N LYS A 110 2.04 16.92 30.79
CA LYS A 110 1.44 18.15 31.33
C LYS A 110 2.38 19.34 31.19
N GLU A 111 3.67 19.15 31.46
CA GLU A 111 4.66 20.22 31.33
C GLU A 111 4.93 20.55 29.84
N LEU A 112 5.05 19.54 28.99
CA LEU A 112 5.33 19.71 27.55
C LEU A 112 4.25 20.50 26.81
N THR A 113 3.01 20.31 27.23
CA THR A 113 1.84 20.87 26.54
C THR A 113 1.35 22.18 27.14
N LYS A 114 1.85 22.57 28.31
CA LYS A 114 1.48 23.77 29.08
C LYS A 114 1.48 25.06 28.27
N LEU A 115 2.47 25.22 27.38
CA LEU A 115 2.64 26.42 26.55
C LEU A 115 1.93 26.32 25.19
N ILE A 116 1.41 25.15 24.85
CA ILE A 116 0.73 24.91 23.57
C ILE A 116 -0.77 25.09 23.79
N ILE A 117 -1.32 24.50 24.87
CA ILE A 117 -2.76 24.43 25.13
C ILE A 117 -3.00 24.38 26.64
N PRO A 118 -3.97 25.14 27.19
CA PRO A 118 -4.47 24.91 28.53
C PRO A 118 -5.27 23.60 28.53
N LEU A 119 -4.60 22.49 28.80
CA LEU A 119 -5.22 21.17 28.88
C LEU A 119 -5.69 20.92 30.30
N ASN A 120 -6.99 20.68 30.45
CA ASN A 120 -7.59 20.12 31.65
C ASN A 120 -7.86 18.63 31.41
N ILE A 121 -6.81 17.87 31.09
CA ILE A 121 -6.91 16.42 30.88
C ILE A 121 -6.37 15.73 32.13
N GLU A 122 -7.26 15.06 32.85
CA GLU A 122 -6.86 14.17 33.94
C GLU A 122 -6.32 12.86 33.33
N PRO A 123 -5.03 12.53 33.54
CA PRO A 123 -4.42 11.35 32.92
C PRO A 123 -5.09 10.02 33.29
N GLN A 124 -5.74 9.97 34.46
CA GLN A 124 -6.47 8.79 34.93
C GLN A 124 -7.79 8.61 34.16
N VAL A 125 -8.47 9.71 33.82
CA VAL A 125 -9.71 9.68 33.02
C VAL A 125 -9.45 9.26 31.57
N ALA A 126 -8.28 9.63 31.02
CA ALA A 126 -7.89 9.28 29.66
C ALA A 126 -7.79 7.77 29.42
N VAL A 127 -7.44 7.00 30.46
CA VAL A 127 -7.20 5.54 30.38
C VAL A 127 -8.43 4.71 30.74
N VAL A 128 -9.30 5.21 31.64
CA VAL A 128 -10.51 4.50 32.08
C VAL A 128 -11.58 4.42 30.98
N LYS A 129 -11.57 5.34 30.02
CA LYS A 129 -12.48 5.30 28.88
C LYS A 129 -12.17 4.08 27.99
N ALA A 130 -13.21 3.34 27.63
CA ALA A 130 -13.12 2.26 26.64
C ALA A 130 -12.42 2.73 25.35
N GLY A 131 -11.75 1.79 24.68
CA GLY A 131 -11.15 2.02 23.37
C GLY A 131 -12.19 2.47 22.35
N LEU A 132 -11.77 3.27 21.37
CA LEU A 132 -12.66 3.73 20.29
C LEU A 132 -12.95 2.58 19.32
N SER A 133 -14.22 2.31 19.06
CA SER A 133 -14.66 1.44 17.97
C SER A 133 -14.30 2.03 16.60
N THR A 134 -14.30 1.19 15.55
CA THR A 134 -14.09 1.62 14.15
C THR A 134 -15.04 2.76 13.77
N ASN A 135 -16.32 2.66 14.13
CA ASN A 135 -17.33 3.69 13.82
C ASN A 135 -17.07 5.01 14.55
N GLU A 136 -16.64 4.96 15.81
CA GLU A 136 -16.30 6.18 16.57
C GLU A 136 -15.07 6.88 15.99
N LYS A 137 -14.05 6.12 15.57
CA LYS A 137 -12.87 6.67 14.87
C LYS A 137 -13.27 7.39 13.58
N ILE A 138 -14.11 6.75 12.76
CA ILE A 138 -14.63 7.33 11.52
C ILE A 138 -15.43 8.62 11.83
N GLY A 139 -16.31 8.59 12.82
CA GLY A 139 -17.12 9.74 13.23
C GLY A 139 -16.27 10.93 13.70
N MET A 140 -15.24 10.68 14.51
CA MET A 140 -14.30 11.72 14.96
C MET A 140 -13.52 12.33 13.79
N PHE A 141 -13.01 11.50 12.87
CA PHE A 141 -12.31 11.99 11.67
C PHE A 141 -13.22 12.84 10.78
N ASN A 142 -14.43 12.36 10.49
CA ASN A 142 -15.40 13.07 9.65
C ASN A 142 -15.79 14.42 10.27
N THR A 143 -16.04 14.44 11.58
CA THR A 143 -16.35 15.68 12.32
C THR A 143 -15.21 16.70 12.21
N LEU A 144 -13.95 16.26 12.34
CA LEU A 144 -12.81 17.15 12.19
C LEU A 144 -12.69 17.68 10.75
N ASN A 145 -12.91 16.82 9.76
CA ASN A 145 -12.83 17.18 8.35
C ASN A 145 -13.94 18.15 7.92
N GLU A 146 -15.16 17.99 8.45
CA GLU A 146 -16.26 18.93 8.26
C GLU A 146 -15.92 20.30 8.85
N LYS A 147 -15.42 20.35 10.09
CA LYS A 147 -14.99 21.61 10.70
C LYS A 147 -13.84 22.27 9.94
N ASN A 148 -12.90 21.49 9.40
CA ASN A 148 -11.85 22.00 8.52
C ASN A 148 -12.46 22.71 7.30
N LYS A 149 -13.42 22.07 6.61
CA LYS A 149 -14.12 22.69 5.47
C LYS A 149 -14.87 23.96 5.85
N THR A 150 -15.51 23.98 7.02
CA THR A 150 -16.18 25.18 7.52
C THR A 150 -15.20 26.33 7.72
N VAL A 151 -14.06 26.09 8.37
CA VAL A 151 -13.03 27.13 8.59
C VAL A 151 -12.40 27.59 7.28
N GLU A 152 -12.21 26.69 6.32
CA GLU A 152 -11.74 27.00 4.98
C GLU A 152 -12.73 27.91 4.22
N GLN A 153 -14.02 27.60 4.27
CA GLN A 153 -15.05 28.48 3.70
C GLN A 153 -15.04 29.86 4.37
N MET A 154 -14.86 29.89 5.70
CA MET A 154 -14.76 31.15 6.45
C MET A 154 -13.52 31.98 6.09
N LEU A 155 -12.42 31.37 5.65
CA LEU A 155 -11.25 32.04 5.08
C LEU A 155 -11.62 32.72 3.76
N THR A 156 -12.33 32.02 2.88
CA THR A 156 -12.83 32.57 1.61
C THR A 156 -13.81 33.72 1.82
N ASP A 157 -14.73 33.55 2.78
CA ASP A 157 -15.79 34.52 3.07
C ASP A 157 -15.32 35.69 3.97
N LYS A 158 -14.04 35.69 4.40
CA LYS A 158 -13.45 36.69 5.31
C LYS A 158 -14.29 36.90 6.59
N ASN A 159 -14.76 35.79 7.17
CA ASN A 159 -15.74 35.82 8.24
C ASN A 159 -15.17 36.41 9.56
N PRO A 160 -15.87 37.32 10.26
CA PRO A 160 -15.37 37.93 11.50
C PRO A 160 -15.18 36.95 12.67
N ARG A 161 -15.77 35.74 12.60
CA ARG A 161 -15.62 34.68 13.60
C ARG A 161 -14.50 33.69 13.26
N LEU A 162 -13.76 33.91 12.17
CA LEU A 162 -12.74 32.98 11.67
C LEU A 162 -11.67 32.65 12.72
N ALA A 163 -11.05 33.66 13.33
CA ALA A 163 -9.97 33.46 14.31
C ALA A 163 -10.42 32.59 15.50
N ARG A 164 -11.65 32.80 16.00
CA ARG A 164 -12.23 32.01 17.10
C ARG A 164 -12.46 30.55 16.70
N ASN A 165 -12.97 30.30 15.50
CA ASN A 165 -13.24 28.94 15.02
C ASN A 165 -11.95 28.18 14.69
N LEU A 166 -10.97 28.87 14.12
CA LEU A 166 -9.63 28.33 13.87
C LEU A 166 -8.94 27.88 15.18
N GLU A 167 -9.01 28.71 16.22
CA GLU A 167 -8.49 28.38 17.56
C GLU A 167 -9.23 27.19 18.19
N ALA A 168 -10.56 27.17 18.10
CA ALA A 168 -11.39 26.09 18.63
C ALA A 168 -11.10 24.75 17.92
N LEU A 169 -10.91 24.78 16.61
CA LEU A 169 -10.56 23.62 15.79
C LEU A 169 -9.19 23.05 16.19
N PHE A 170 -8.17 23.90 16.32
CA PHE A 170 -6.84 23.48 16.77
C PHE A 170 -6.86 22.90 18.18
N LYS A 171 -7.60 23.53 19.11
CA LYS A 171 -7.77 23.05 20.48
C LYS A 171 -8.41 21.67 20.52
N ASN A 172 -9.50 21.47 19.77
CA ASN A 172 -10.21 20.18 19.72
C ASN A 172 -9.30 19.06 19.19
N TRP A 173 -8.62 19.29 18.07
CA TRP A 173 -7.69 18.31 17.51
C TRP A 173 -6.60 17.92 18.50
N SER A 174 -5.94 18.92 19.07
CA SER A 174 -4.80 18.67 19.95
C SER A 174 -5.18 17.98 21.26
N GLN A 175 -6.38 18.26 21.80
CA GLN A 175 -6.93 17.51 22.94
C GLN A 175 -7.05 16.02 22.61
N ASN A 176 -7.58 15.70 21.43
CA ASN A 176 -7.68 14.31 20.98
C ASN A 176 -6.30 13.66 20.79
N ILE A 177 -5.32 14.38 20.22
CA ILE A 177 -3.95 13.86 20.07
C ILE A 177 -3.32 13.52 21.43
N VAL A 178 -3.43 14.43 22.40
CA VAL A 178 -2.90 14.22 23.76
C VAL A 178 -3.60 13.03 24.43
N GLU A 179 -4.93 12.93 24.34
CA GLU A 179 -5.68 11.82 24.91
C GLU A 179 -5.27 10.47 24.29
N MET A 180 -5.17 10.41 22.95
CA MET A 180 -4.71 9.19 22.27
C MET A 180 -3.27 8.83 22.64
N ARG A 181 -2.39 9.83 22.82
CA ARG A 181 -1.00 9.57 23.22
C ARG A 181 -0.89 9.02 24.63
N LEU A 182 -1.65 9.58 25.58
CA LEU A 182 -1.71 9.07 26.95
C LEU A 182 -2.17 7.61 26.97
N ARG A 183 -3.20 7.27 26.20
CA ARG A 183 -3.69 5.88 26.06
C ARG A 183 -2.65 4.95 25.44
N GLN A 184 -2.02 5.38 24.34
CA GLN A 184 -0.98 4.61 23.67
C GLN A 184 0.14 4.24 24.65
N GLU A 185 0.58 5.18 25.47
CA GLU A 185 1.67 5.00 26.42
C GLU A 185 1.27 4.13 27.61
N TYR A 186 0.03 4.24 28.08
CA TYR A 186 -0.51 3.34 29.08
C TYR A 186 -0.45 1.87 28.63
N GLU A 187 -0.99 1.56 27.44
CA GLU A 187 -0.97 0.19 26.91
C GLU A 187 0.45 -0.29 26.61
N THR A 188 1.34 0.62 26.16
CA THR A 188 2.76 0.30 25.94
C THR A 188 3.44 -0.13 27.24
N ILE A 189 3.34 0.69 28.31
CA ILE A 189 3.96 0.39 29.61
C ILE A 189 3.37 -0.91 30.18
N LYS A 190 2.05 -1.08 30.10
CA LYS A 190 1.35 -2.28 30.55
C LYS A 190 1.85 -3.54 29.82
N GLY A 191 1.96 -3.50 28.49
CA GLY A 191 2.49 -4.60 27.69
C GLY A 191 3.92 -4.97 28.04
N PHE A 192 4.79 -3.97 28.25
CA PHE A 192 6.16 -4.18 28.71
C PHE A 192 6.24 -4.84 30.08
N LEU A 193 5.53 -4.31 31.08
CA LEU A 193 5.51 -4.87 32.43
C LEU A 193 4.96 -6.30 32.42
N THR A 194 3.91 -6.56 31.62
CA THR A 194 3.34 -7.90 31.42
C THR A 194 4.38 -8.85 30.84
N THR A 195 5.09 -8.44 29.78
CA THR A 195 6.14 -9.25 29.14
C THR A 195 7.27 -9.59 30.12
N ILE A 196 7.70 -8.62 30.94
CA ILE A 196 8.73 -8.81 31.98
C ILE A 196 8.25 -9.77 33.07
N ALA A 197 6.99 -9.66 33.49
CA ALA A 197 6.40 -10.55 34.48
C ALA A 197 6.29 -11.98 33.93
N LEU A 198 5.81 -12.14 32.69
CA LEU A 198 5.71 -13.43 32.01
C LEU A 198 7.09 -14.08 31.81
N ALA A 199 8.12 -13.31 31.46
CA ALA A 199 9.47 -13.85 31.31
C ALA A 199 10.00 -14.49 32.61
N LYS A 200 9.54 -14.02 33.78
CA LYS A 200 9.88 -14.60 35.08
C LYS A 200 9.09 -15.86 35.39
N THR A 201 7.85 -16.00 34.89
CA THR A 201 6.95 -17.11 35.20
C THR A 201 7.02 -18.25 34.19
N VAL A 202 6.89 -17.97 32.90
CA VAL A 202 6.90 -18.97 31.81
C VAL A 202 8.30 -19.19 31.23
N GLY A 203 9.23 -18.29 31.49
CA GLY A 203 10.60 -18.35 30.96
C GLY A 203 10.73 -17.79 29.54
N LEU A 204 11.94 -17.34 29.22
CA LEU A 204 12.26 -16.63 27.98
C LEU A 204 12.02 -17.46 26.69
N PRO A 205 12.38 -18.76 26.61
CA PRO A 205 12.19 -19.55 25.38
C PRO A 205 10.70 -19.69 25.00
N GLN A 206 9.87 -20.09 25.95
CA GLN A 206 8.43 -20.27 25.73
C GLN A 206 7.74 -18.95 25.36
N LEU A 207 8.10 -17.86 26.05
CA LEU A 207 7.60 -16.52 25.72
C LEU A 207 7.98 -16.11 24.29
N THR A 208 9.21 -16.38 23.87
CA THR A 208 9.70 -16.06 22.52
C THR A 208 8.91 -16.81 21.45
N ASP A 209 8.59 -18.09 21.67
CA ASP A 209 7.85 -18.90 20.69
C ASP A 209 6.37 -18.48 20.63
N ALA A 210 5.75 -18.14 21.75
CA ALA A 210 4.40 -17.56 21.76
C ALA A 210 4.36 -16.23 20.99
N MET A 211 5.34 -15.35 21.19
CA MET A 211 5.41 -14.07 20.45
C MET A 211 5.61 -14.27 18.94
N LYS A 212 6.31 -15.33 18.49
CA LYS A 212 6.38 -15.70 17.06
C LYS A 212 5.02 -16.14 16.52
N CYS A 213 4.26 -16.91 17.28
CA CYS A 213 2.93 -17.39 16.87
C CYS A 213 1.92 -16.24 16.77
N VAL A 214 1.98 -15.30 17.72
CA VAL A 214 1.15 -14.09 17.73
C VAL A 214 1.51 -13.13 16.60
N GLN A 215 2.76 -13.14 16.14
CA GLN A 215 3.32 -12.17 15.20
C GLN A 215 2.48 -11.97 13.93
N GLU A 216 2.00 -13.05 13.31
CA GLU A 216 1.23 -12.99 12.06
C GLU A 216 -0.21 -12.53 12.31
N LYS A 217 -0.90 -13.12 13.29
CA LYS A 217 -2.26 -12.75 13.70
C LYS A 217 -2.35 -11.25 14.04
N PHE A 218 -1.36 -10.76 14.79
CA PHE A 218 -1.25 -9.36 15.19
C PHE A 218 -1.05 -8.41 14.00
N GLY A 219 -0.19 -8.80 13.05
CA GLY A 219 0.06 -8.02 11.84
C GLY A 219 -1.23 -7.81 11.03
N ASP A 220 -1.99 -8.88 10.84
CA ASP A 220 -3.23 -8.85 10.06
C ASP A 220 -4.32 -8.03 10.76
N GLU A 221 -4.57 -8.23 12.06
CA GLU A 221 -5.60 -7.48 12.81
C GLU A 221 -5.34 -5.97 12.80
N THR A 222 -4.09 -5.56 13.02
CA THR A 222 -3.74 -4.14 13.20
C THR A 222 -3.72 -3.37 11.89
N VAL A 223 -3.29 -3.99 10.79
CA VAL A 223 -3.30 -3.35 9.47
C VAL A 223 -4.68 -3.34 8.86
N ASN A 224 -5.48 -4.39 9.05
CA ASN A 224 -6.85 -4.44 8.52
C ASN A 224 -7.72 -3.34 9.14
N ILE A 225 -7.63 -3.10 10.45
CA ILE A 225 -8.37 -2.01 11.11
C ILE A 225 -7.93 -0.64 10.58
N ALA A 226 -6.62 -0.41 10.44
CA ALA A 226 -6.12 0.85 9.91
C ALA A 226 -6.59 1.08 8.46
N LEU A 227 -6.48 0.05 7.62
CA LEU A 227 -6.95 0.06 6.24
C LEU A 227 -8.46 0.31 6.16
N GLU A 228 -9.26 -0.38 6.97
CA GLU A 228 -10.72 -0.25 7.02
C GLU A 228 -11.14 1.17 7.38
N VAL A 229 -10.58 1.75 8.44
CA VAL A 229 -10.87 3.14 8.82
C VAL A 229 -10.44 4.10 7.71
N THR A 230 -9.23 3.95 7.17
CA THR A 230 -8.71 4.81 6.09
C THR A 230 -9.58 4.78 4.83
N LEU A 231 -9.96 3.59 4.37
CA LEU A 231 -10.85 3.42 3.22
C LEU A 231 -12.24 4.00 3.50
N SER A 232 -12.76 3.80 4.71
CA SER A 232 -14.10 4.28 5.10
C SER A 232 -14.19 5.80 5.20
N VAL A 233 -13.10 6.48 5.55
CA VAL A 233 -13.02 7.95 5.54
C VAL A 233 -12.68 8.54 4.15
N GLY A 234 -12.65 7.69 3.11
CA GLY A 234 -12.43 8.10 1.72
C GLY A 234 -10.99 8.51 1.39
N MET A 235 -10.02 8.07 2.20
CA MET A 235 -8.60 8.27 1.94
C MET A 235 -8.03 7.16 1.05
N ARG A 236 -7.13 7.53 0.12
CA ARG A 236 -6.49 6.58 -0.80
C ARG A 236 -5.52 5.67 -0.05
N ARG A 237 -5.44 4.40 -0.45
CA ARG A 237 -4.46 3.43 0.10
C ARG A 237 -3.00 3.88 -0.06
N GLU A 238 -2.65 4.61 -1.11
CA GLU A 238 -1.30 5.18 -1.27
C GLU A 238 -0.97 6.25 -0.21
N ASN A 239 -1.98 6.97 0.27
CA ASN A 239 -1.83 7.95 1.35
C ASN A 239 -1.85 7.29 2.74
N LEU A 240 -2.28 6.03 2.85
CA LEU A 240 -2.12 5.24 4.07
C LEU A 240 -0.64 5.13 4.41
N GLN A 241 0.23 4.91 3.41
CA GLN A 241 1.67 4.93 3.61
C GLN A 241 2.11 6.27 4.23
N THR A 242 1.73 7.41 3.63
CA THR A 242 2.03 8.73 4.18
C THR A 242 1.58 8.92 5.63
N ILE A 243 0.36 8.50 5.98
CA ILE A 243 -0.18 8.60 7.35
C ILE A 243 0.55 7.67 8.32
N MET A 244 0.76 6.42 7.93
CA MET A 244 1.40 5.43 8.81
C MET A 244 2.88 5.73 9.02
N LEU A 245 3.50 6.42 8.06
CA LEU A 245 4.90 6.86 8.11
C LEU A 245 5.07 8.27 8.68
N SER A 246 4.01 9.06 8.95
CA SER A 246 4.15 10.49 9.25
C SER A 246 4.78 10.81 10.59
N ASP A 247 4.49 9.99 11.60
CA ASP A 247 4.96 10.24 12.97
C ASP A 247 6.37 9.69 13.19
N HIS A 248 6.77 8.72 12.37
CA HIS A 248 8.12 8.23 12.34
C HIS A 248 8.94 9.11 11.40
N PHE A 249 10.12 9.57 11.83
CA PHE A 249 11.08 10.09 10.86
C PHE A 249 11.63 8.89 10.09
N ILE A 250 11.08 8.61 8.91
CA ILE A 250 11.49 7.45 8.13
C ILE A 250 12.37 7.89 6.99
N ASN A 251 13.61 7.44 7.03
CA ASN A 251 14.47 7.42 5.86
C ASN A 251 14.24 6.09 5.16
N TYR A 252 13.99 6.13 3.86
CA TYR A 252 13.99 4.92 3.07
C TYR A 252 14.69 5.18 1.75
N GLU A 253 15.30 4.11 1.26
CA GLU A 253 15.99 4.12 -0.03
C GLU A 253 15.81 2.75 -0.66
N MET A 254 15.45 2.75 -1.94
CA MET A 254 15.32 1.55 -2.75
C MET A 254 16.30 1.65 -3.91
N ASP A 255 17.19 0.66 -4.02
CA ASP A 255 17.97 0.43 -5.22
C ASP A 255 17.16 -0.47 -6.16
N MET A 256 16.47 0.16 -7.11
CA MET A 256 15.66 -0.54 -8.09
C MET A 256 16.48 -1.39 -9.08
N SER A 257 17.81 -1.22 -9.14
CA SER A 257 18.69 -2.08 -9.94
C SER A 257 19.01 -3.41 -9.26
N ARG A 258 18.94 -3.45 -7.93
CA ARG A 258 19.16 -4.64 -7.08
C ARG A 258 17.88 -5.19 -6.46
N LEU A 259 16.78 -4.46 -6.61
CA LEU A 259 15.46 -4.77 -6.03
C LEU A 259 15.51 -4.94 -4.51
N GLU A 260 16.38 -4.18 -3.86
CA GLU A 260 16.57 -4.18 -2.41
C GLU A 260 16.63 -2.75 -1.90
N GLY A 261 16.40 -2.60 -0.60
CA GLY A 261 16.39 -1.30 0.03
C GLY A 261 16.26 -1.39 1.52
N HIS A 262 16.25 -0.24 2.16
CA HIS A 262 16.09 -0.16 3.60
C HIS A 262 15.06 0.89 3.98
N MET A 263 14.47 0.69 5.15
CA MET A 263 13.58 1.62 5.82
C MET A 263 14.11 1.79 7.24
N GLN A 264 14.55 3.00 7.56
CA GLN A 264 15.09 3.37 8.85
C GLN A 264 14.14 4.32 9.56
N PHE A 265 13.62 3.87 10.68
CA PHE A 265 12.84 4.65 11.62
C PHE A 265 13.82 5.36 12.56
N LEU A 266 13.95 6.68 12.42
CA LEU A 266 14.88 7.51 13.20
C LEU A 266 14.34 7.90 14.57
N ASN A 267 13.05 7.68 14.81
CA ASN A 267 12.39 7.85 16.09
C ASN A 267 11.44 6.67 16.27
N CYS A 268 11.50 6.01 17.42
CA CYS A 268 10.51 5.03 17.78
C CYS A 268 9.58 5.60 18.86
N PRO A 269 8.25 5.53 18.69
CA PRO A 269 7.30 6.08 19.65
C PRO A 269 7.27 5.34 20.99
N ILE A 270 7.93 4.19 21.16
CA ILE A 270 7.96 3.45 22.42
C ILE A 270 9.34 3.43 23.09
N TYR A 271 10.36 4.05 22.49
CA TYR A 271 11.76 3.95 22.95
C TYR A 271 11.99 4.51 24.35
N ALA A 272 11.51 5.71 24.65
CA ALA A 272 11.85 6.35 25.92
C ALA A 272 11.19 5.65 27.11
N SER A 273 9.92 5.28 26.97
CA SER A 273 9.18 4.52 27.98
C SER A 273 9.82 3.14 28.20
N HIS A 274 10.21 2.47 27.12
CA HIS A 274 10.95 1.20 27.17
C HIS A 274 12.29 1.33 27.89
N ASP A 275 13.15 2.25 27.45
CA ASP A 275 14.48 2.48 28.00
C ASP A 275 14.41 2.83 29.50
N TYR A 276 13.47 3.70 29.88
CA TYR A 276 13.27 4.09 31.27
C TYR A 276 12.82 2.90 32.14
N VAL A 277 11.77 2.18 31.75
CA VAL A 277 11.25 1.05 32.51
C VAL A 277 12.31 -0.04 32.62
N SER A 278 12.98 -0.37 31.53
CA SER A 278 14.04 -1.39 31.49
C SER A 278 15.20 -1.04 32.44
N LYS A 279 15.72 0.19 32.37
CA LYS A 279 16.81 0.65 33.24
C LYS A 279 16.41 0.69 34.71
N LYS A 280 15.20 1.14 35.03
CA LYS A 280 14.71 1.23 36.41
C LYS A 280 14.43 -0.13 37.04
N LEU A 281 14.03 -1.12 36.24
CA LEU A 281 13.78 -2.49 36.70
C LEU A 281 15.02 -3.39 36.63
N GLY A 282 16.11 -2.94 36.01
CA GLY A 282 17.30 -3.77 35.80
C GLY A 282 17.03 -4.98 34.91
N THR A 283 16.12 -4.82 33.93
CA THR A 283 15.72 -5.92 33.04
C THR A 283 16.87 -6.31 32.11
N LYS A 284 17.08 -7.61 31.91
CA LYS A 284 18.04 -8.10 30.93
C LYS A 284 17.66 -7.65 29.51
N GLU A 285 18.65 -7.35 28.69
CA GLU A 285 18.46 -6.81 27.35
C GLU A 285 17.67 -7.75 26.42
N ASP A 286 17.85 -9.05 26.57
CA ASP A 286 17.12 -10.09 25.83
C ASP A 286 15.60 -10.02 26.07
N VAL A 287 15.17 -9.98 27.33
CA VAL A 287 13.77 -9.82 27.74
C VAL A 287 13.23 -8.45 27.34
N ALA A 288 14.00 -7.39 27.57
CA ALA A 288 13.59 -6.03 27.24
C ALA A 288 13.36 -5.87 25.72
N SER A 289 14.16 -6.54 24.89
CA SER A 289 14.08 -6.44 23.44
C SER A 289 12.97 -7.30 22.80
N LEU A 290 12.36 -8.25 23.53
CA LEU A 290 11.36 -9.17 22.98
C LEU A 290 10.17 -8.44 22.37
N PHE A 291 9.60 -7.52 23.15
CA PHE A 291 8.50 -6.66 22.72
C PHE A 291 8.91 -5.89 21.46
N CYS A 292 10.06 -5.20 21.46
CA CYS A 292 10.55 -4.46 20.29
C CYS A 292 10.85 -5.34 19.06
N THR A 293 11.25 -6.60 19.26
CA THR A 293 11.67 -7.51 18.18
C THR A 293 10.48 -8.04 17.41
N HIS A 294 9.45 -8.53 18.11
CA HIS A 294 8.31 -9.16 17.45
C HIS A 294 7.28 -8.12 16.98
N PHE A 295 6.97 -7.13 17.83
CA PHE A 295 6.01 -6.06 17.55
C PHE A 295 6.37 -5.22 16.34
N CYS A 296 7.59 -4.63 16.34
CA CYS A 296 8.01 -3.70 15.30
C CYS A 296 8.15 -4.42 13.95
N TYR A 297 8.66 -5.65 13.96
CA TYR A 297 8.77 -6.47 12.77
C TYR A 297 7.40 -6.87 12.21
N ALA A 298 6.49 -7.38 13.05
CA ALA A 298 5.14 -7.77 12.64
C ALA A 298 4.44 -6.61 11.92
N HIS A 299 4.52 -5.43 12.53
CA HIS A 299 3.92 -4.22 12.00
C HIS A 299 4.56 -3.78 10.68
N ALA A 300 5.88 -3.73 10.61
CA ALA A 300 6.58 -3.36 9.38
C ALA A 300 6.28 -4.35 8.23
N LYS A 301 6.27 -5.66 8.53
CA LYS A 301 5.94 -6.72 7.57
C LYS A 301 4.50 -6.63 7.08
N ALA A 302 3.52 -6.50 7.98
CA ALA A 302 2.11 -6.40 7.62
C ALA A 302 1.83 -5.13 6.81
N MET A 303 2.46 -4.00 7.16
CA MET A 303 2.40 -2.77 6.39
C MET A 303 2.95 -2.96 4.98
N LEU A 304 4.16 -3.53 4.84
CA LEU A 304 4.78 -3.77 3.53
C LEU A 304 3.97 -4.76 2.68
N ASN A 305 3.34 -5.78 3.28
CA ASN A 305 2.45 -6.72 2.57
C ASN A 305 1.25 -6.02 1.93
N THR A 306 0.72 -4.99 2.59
CA THR A 306 -0.41 -4.19 2.13
C THR A 306 -0.04 -3.26 0.99
N VAL A 307 1.18 -2.74 0.95
CA VAL A 307 1.58 -1.74 -0.07
C VAL A 307 2.36 -2.33 -1.23
N LEU A 308 3.12 -3.41 -1.01
CA LEU A 308 3.95 -4.03 -2.05
C LEU A 308 3.14 -5.07 -2.82
N PRO A 309 3.04 -4.95 -4.16
CA PRO A 309 2.37 -5.94 -5.00
C PRO A 309 3.25 -7.17 -5.29
N PHE A 310 4.42 -7.28 -4.66
CA PHE A 310 5.38 -8.35 -4.87
C PHE A 310 5.69 -9.04 -3.55
N THR A 311 6.05 -10.32 -3.62
CA THR A 311 6.60 -11.01 -2.45
C THR A 311 7.98 -10.42 -2.12
N PHE A 312 8.29 -10.27 -0.83
CA PHE A 312 9.56 -9.74 -0.36
C PHE A 312 10.07 -10.54 0.85
N LYS A 313 11.38 -10.45 1.09
CA LYS A 313 12.00 -10.82 2.36
C LYS A 313 12.26 -9.55 3.16
N LEU A 314 11.88 -9.58 4.43
CA LEU A 314 12.13 -8.50 5.38
C LEU A 314 13.00 -9.05 6.52
N TRP A 315 14.03 -8.32 6.89
CA TRP A 315 14.79 -8.58 8.10
C TRP A 315 15.13 -7.26 8.79
N GLN A 316 15.44 -7.33 10.08
CA GLN A 316 15.69 -6.16 10.91
C GLN A 316 17.16 -6.16 11.36
N PRO A 317 18.09 -5.64 10.55
CA PRO A 317 19.53 -5.66 10.88
C PRO A 317 19.86 -4.80 12.11
N GLN A 318 19.11 -3.72 12.34
CA GLN A 318 19.26 -2.86 13.51
C GLN A 318 17.94 -2.81 14.28
N ARG A 319 17.98 -3.32 15.50
CA ARG A 319 16.90 -3.19 16.47
C ARG A 319 17.11 -1.90 17.28
N MET A 320 16.08 -1.54 18.02
CA MET A 320 16.02 -0.45 19.00
C MET A 320 16.99 -0.60 20.19
N ALA A 321 18.10 -1.31 20.03
CA ALA A 321 18.91 -1.83 21.12
C ALA A 321 19.52 -0.74 22.00
N THR A 322 19.83 0.45 21.46
CA THR A 322 20.56 1.47 22.25
C THR A 322 20.39 2.94 21.86
N ASP A 323 19.85 3.26 20.67
CA ASP A 323 19.93 4.64 20.12
C ASP A 323 18.60 5.22 19.60
N GLY A 324 17.48 4.50 19.82
CA GLY A 324 16.15 4.92 19.37
C GLY A 324 15.88 4.75 17.88
N LYS A 325 16.74 4.03 17.14
CA LYS A 325 16.56 3.76 15.71
C LYS A 325 16.24 2.30 15.43
N CYS A 326 15.34 2.06 14.48
CA CYS A 326 15.07 0.75 13.92
C CYS A 326 15.38 0.76 12.42
N GLN A 327 16.10 -0.24 11.93
CA GLN A 327 16.33 -0.40 10.50
C GLN A 327 15.75 -1.73 10.04
N PHE A 328 14.94 -1.67 9.00
CA PHE A 328 14.45 -2.82 8.26
C PHE A 328 15.11 -2.82 6.90
N HIS A 329 15.55 -4.00 6.47
CA HIS A 329 16.03 -4.21 5.12
C HIS A 329 15.04 -5.10 4.38
N LEU A 330 14.65 -4.65 3.21
CA LEU A 330 13.67 -5.28 2.36
C LEU A 330 14.38 -5.71 1.07
N LYS A 331 14.10 -6.94 0.64
CA LYS A 331 14.54 -7.43 -0.65
C LYS A 331 13.36 -8.06 -1.35
N ILE A 332 13.00 -7.55 -2.52
CA ILE A 332 11.95 -8.14 -3.34
C ILE A 332 12.42 -9.54 -3.74
N ALA A 333 11.55 -10.53 -3.54
CA ALA A 333 11.97 -11.91 -3.32
C ALA A 333 12.70 -12.51 -4.54
N HIS A 334 13.93 -12.96 -4.28
CA HIS A 334 14.61 -13.99 -5.06
C HIS A 334 14.25 -15.37 -4.50
N SER A 335 14.21 -16.41 -5.34
CA SER A 335 14.06 -17.79 -4.85
C SER A 335 15.24 -18.16 -3.92
N PRO A 336 15.00 -18.81 -2.77
CA PRO A 336 16.06 -19.28 -1.87
C PRO A 336 17.02 -20.30 -2.50
N THR A 337 16.62 -20.95 -3.60
CA THR A 337 17.38 -22.03 -4.26
C THR A 337 18.26 -21.54 -5.42
N ALA A 338 18.32 -20.23 -5.65
CA ALA A 338 19.12 -19.69 -6.72
C ALA A 338 20.61 -19.62 -6.32
N SER A 339 21.43 -20.29 -7.12
CA SER A 339 22.87 -20.46 -6.89
C SER A 339 23.71 -19.23 -7.23
N ARG A 340 23.12 -18.14 -7.74
CA ARG A 340 23.76 -16.85 -8.04
C ARG A 340 22.79 -15.70 -7.78
N PRO A 341 23.27 -14.48 -7.44
CA PRO A 341 22.44 -13.29 -7.44
C PRO A 341 22.13 -12.90 -8.90
N GLU A 342 21.17 -13.60 -9.51
CA GLU A 342 20.72 -13.28 -10.86
C GLU A 342 20.05 -11.89 -10.85
N LYS A 343 20.59 -10.97 -11.67
CA LYS A 343 20.15 -9.57 -11.77
C LYS A 343 18.70 -9.43 -12.27
N PHE A 344 18.22 -10.40 -13.04
CA PHE A 344 16.91 -10.38 -13.69
C PHE A 344 16.07 -11.57 -13.26
N VAL A 345 15.05 -11.31 -12.44
CA VAL A 345 14.05 -12.30 -12.05
C VAL A 345 12.64 -11.86 -12.41
N PRO A 346 11.73 -12.79 -12.70
CA PRO A 346 10.36 -12.41 -12.97
C PRO A 346 9.72 -11.78 -11.72
N LEU A 347 9.13 -10.60 -11.86
CA LEU A 347 8.35 -9.92 -10.82
C LEU A 347 6.86 -9.95 -11.13
N ILE A 348 6.50 -10.01 -12.42
CA ILE A 348 5.12 -10.12 -12.89
C ILE A 348 5.09 -11.15 -14.02
N LEU A 349 4.19 -12.13 -13.94
CA LEU A 349 3.89 -13.03 -15.05
C LEU A 349 2.44 -12.85 -15.46
N SER A 350 2.19 -12.78 -16.76
CA SER A 350 0.84 -12.96 -17.28
C SER A 350 0.70 -14.36 -17.85
N TRP A 351 -0.23 -15.13 -17.34
CA TRP A 351 -0.54 -16.43 -17.90
C TRP A 351 -1.88 -16.34 -18.61
N ASN A 352 -1.85 -16.45 -19.94
CA ASN A 352 -3.06 -16.75 -20.68
C ASN A 352 -3.42 -18.21 -20.40
N ILE A 353 -4.38 -18.42 -19.51
CA ILE A 353 -4.72 -19.75 -19.01
C ILE A 353 -5.67 -20.50 -19.93
N THR A 354 -6.39 -19.76 -20.75
CA THR A 354 -7.25 -20.28 -21.81
C THR A 354 -7.36 -19.32 -23.00
N ARG A 355 -7.73 -19.82 -24.18
CA ARG A 355 -8.19 -19.00 -25.33
C ARG A 355 -9.70 -18.81 -25.35
N LYS A 356 -10.45 -19.60 -24.58
CA LYS A 356 -11.91 -19.56 -24.55
C LYS A 356 -12.40 -18.24 -23.96
N CYS A 357 -13.27 -17.53 -24.68
CA CYS A 357 -13.84 -16.26 -24.26
C CYS A 357 -15.30 -16.14 -24.70
N ASN A 358 -16.11 -15.51 -23.85
CA ASN A 358 -17.51 -15.26 -24.13
C ASN A 358 -17.77 -13.91 -24.84
N LEU A 359 -16.74 -13.07 -25.03
CA LEU A 359 -16.79 -11.80 -25.77
C LEU A 359 -16.10 -11.90 -27.15
N LYS A 360 -16.21 -10.85 -27.97
CA LYS A 360 -15.74 -10.83 -29.36
C LYS A 360 -14.98 -9.54 -29.73
N CYS A 361 -14.21 -9.00 -28.78
CA CYS A 361 -13.56 -7.69 -28.93
C CYS A 361 -12.68 -7.61 -30.20
N PRO A 362 -12.76 -6.52 -30.99
CA PRO A 362 -11.97 -6.34 -32.21
C PRO A 362 -10.49 -6.06 -31.92
N HIS A 363 -10.13 -5.62 -30.71
CA HIS A 363 -8.74 -5.33 -30.31
C HIS A 363 -8.02 -6.53 -29.66
N CYS A 364 -8.64 -7.72 -29.63
CA CYS A 364 -8.12 -8.85 -28.84
C CYS A 364 -6.79 -9.38 -29.40
N TYR A 365 -5.73 -9.32 -28.57
CA TYR A 365 -4.38 -9.70 -28.94
C TYR A 365 -4.16 -11.23 -29.09
N ILE A 366 -4.91 -12.07 -28.38
CA ILE A 366 -4.77 -13.55 -28.48
C ILE A 366 -5.73 -14.21 -29.47
N ASN A 367 -6.56 -13.43 -30.16
CA ASN A 367 -7.64 -13.95 -31.00
C ASN A 367 -8.54 -14.96 -30.25
N ALA A 368 -9.02 -14.57 -29.07
CA ALA A 368 -9.90 -15.41 -28.25
C ALA A 368 -11.27 -15.60 -28.92
N ASP A 369 -11.87 -16.76 -28.72
CA ASP A 369 -13.18 -17.12 -29.27
C ASP A 369 -13.94 -18.12 -28.35
N LYS A 370 -15.13 -18.57 -28.76
CA LYS A 370 -15.98 -19.46 -27.95
C LYS A 370 -15.64 -20.94 -28.09
N GLN A 371 -14.73 -21.31 -29.00
CA GLN A 371 -14.46 -22.71 -29.29
C GLN A 371 -13.78 -23.38 -28.10
N GLU A 372 -14.02 -24.69 -27.95
CA GLU A 372 -13.29 -25.45 -26.95
C GLU A 372 -11.80 -25.44 -27.32
N PRO A 373 -10.93 -25.05 -26.38
CA PRO A 373 -9.52 -25.00 -26.69
C PRO A 373 -8.93 -26.38 -26.92
N ILE A 374 -8.08 -26.47 -27.94
CA ILE A 374 -7.26 -27.64 -28.22
C ILE A 374 -5.86 -27.35 -27.66
N ASP A 375 -5.26 -28.31 -26.96
CA ASP A 375 -3.88 -28.25 -26.49
C ASP A 375 -3.58 -27.21 -25.39
N GLU A 376 -4.51 -27.02 -24.43
CA GLU A 376 -4.23 -26.24 -23.22
C GLU A 376 -3.58 -27.10 -22.11
N LEU A 377 -2.89 -26.45 -21.17
CA LEU A 377 -2.35 -27.13 -20.00
C LEU A 377 -3.48 -27.74 -19.17
N THR A 378 -3.34 -29.02 -18.82
CA THR A 378 -4.21 -29.70 -17.84
C THR A 378 -4.02 -29.12 -16.44
N THR A 379 -4.89 -29.44 -15.48
CA THR A 379 -4.76 -28.98 -14.07
C THR A 379 -3.43 -29.40 -13.45
N ALA A 380 -2.95 -30.62 -13.74
CA ALA A 380 -1.66 -31.10 -13.23
C ALA A 380 -0.49 -30.32 -13.83
N GLU A 381 -0.49 -30.07 -15.14
CA GLU A 381 0.54 -29.27 -15.80
C GLU A 381 0.50 -27.80 -15.37
N ALA A 382 -0.69 -27.28 -15.12
CA ALA A 382 -0.93 -25.95 -14.59
C ALA A 382 -0.32 -25.76 -13.19
N LYS A 383 -0.51 -26.73 -12.29
CA LYS A 383 0.15 -26.73 -10.98
C LYS A 383 1.67 -26.88 -11.10
N ASN A 384 2.14 -27.76 -11.99
CA ASN A 384 3.56 -27.92 -12.25
C ASN A 384 4.21 -26.62 -12.78
N LEU A 385 3.51 -25.86 -13.64
CA LEU A 385 3.97 -24.54 -14.06
C LEU A 385 4.12 -23.58 -12.86
N ILE A 386 3.15 -23.56 -11.94
CA ILE A 386 3.22 -22.74 -10.72
C ILE A 386 4.45 -23.14 -9.88
N ASP A 387 4.70 -24.44 -9.71
CA ASP A 387 5.88 -24.93 -9.00
C ASP A 387 7.18 -24.47 -9.67
N GLN A 388 7.30 -24.63 -10.99
CA GLN A 388 8.46 -24.17 -11.76
C GLN A 388 8.67 -22.65 -11.69
N ILE A 389 7.59 -21.86 -11.63
CA ILE A 389 7.70 -20.40 -11.42
C ILE A 389 8.29 -20.13 -10.03
N CYS A 390 7.76 -20.79 -9.00
CA CYS A 390 8.19 -20.64 -7.60
C CYS A 390 9.65 -21.06 -7.36
N GLU A 391 10.21 -21.94 -8.18
CA GLU A 391 11.64 -22.28 -8.17
C GLU A 391 12.54 -21.11 -8.57
N VAL A 392 12.05 -20.18 -9.40
CA VAL A 392 12.80 -19.02 -9.91
C VAL A 392 12.55 -17.77 -9.06
N SER A 393 11.28 -17.44 -8.82
CA SER A 393 10.88 -16.28 -8.01
C SER A 393 9.42 -16.42 -7.53
N ARG A 394 8.94 -15.45 -6.77
CA ARG A 394 7.52 -15.36 -6.38
C ARG A 394 6.88 -14.10 -6.97
N PRO A 395 6.57 -14.10 -8.29
CA PRO A 395 6.01 -12.93 -8.96
C PRO A 395 4.53 -12.72 -8.60
N LEU A 396 4.00 -11.55 -8.94
CA LEU A 396 2.56 -11.39 -9.17
C LEU A 396 2.18 -12.24 -10.39
N LEU A 397 1.41 -13.30 -10.18
CA LEU A 397 0.92 -14.17 -11.26
C LEU A 397 -0.48 -13.73 -11.65
N VAL A 398 -0.59 -13.07 -12.81
CA VAL A 398 -1.85 -12.58 -13.37
C VAL A 398 -2.43 -13.62 -14.32
N LEU A 399 -3.46 -14.32 -13.85
CA LEU A 399 -4.27 -15.22 -14.65
C LEU A 399 -5.14 -14.39 -15.61
N SER A 400 -4.91 -14.55 -16.89
CA SER A 400 -5.61 -13.86 -17.97
C SER A 400 -5.84 -14.86 -19.11
N GLY A 401 -5.96 -14.38 -20.35
CA GLY A 401 -6.29 -15.20 -21.50
C GLY A 401 -7.79 -15.43 -21.58
N GLY A 402 -8.29 -15.55 -22.81
CA GLY A 402 -9.71 -15.61 -23.13
C GLY A 402 -10.55 -14.84 -22.12
N GLU A 403 -11.44 -15.57 -21.44
CA GLU A 403 -11.96 -15.22 -20.13
C GLU A 403 -11.56 -16.34 -19.13
N PRO A 404 -10.71 -16.07 -18.11
CA PRO A 404 -10.20 -17.10 -17.22
C PRO A 404 -11.30 -17.85 -16.45
N LEU A 405 -12.39 -17.17 -16.11
CA LEU A 405 -13.53 -17.75 -15.40
C LEU A 405 -14.31 -18.79 -16.20
N LEU A 406 -13.98 -19.01 -17.48
CA LEU A 406 -14.51 -20.13 -18.28
C LEU A 406 -13.73 -21.43 -18.08
N ARG A 407 -12.60 -21.40 -17.38
CA ARG A 407 -11.78 -22.57 -17.06
C ARG A 407 -12.25 -23.20 -15.75
N GLN A 408 -12.49 -24.51 -15.76
CA GLN A 408 -13.19 -25.22 -14.66
C GLN A 408 -12.39 -25.24 -13.34
N ASP A 409 -11.07 -25.37 -13.41
CA ASP A 409 -10.15 -25.49 -12.27
C ASP A 409 -9.60 -24.12 -11.79
N ILE A 410 -10.18 -23.00 -12.22
CA ILE A 410 -9.61 -21.66 -11.96
C ILE A 410 -9.44 -21.35 -10.46
N TYR A 411 -10.43 -21.70 -9.63
CA TYR A 411 -10.38 -21.46 -8.18
C TYR A 411 -9.32 -22.33 -7.50
N GLU A 412 -9.18 -23.57 -7.94
CA GLU A 412 -8.16 -24.50 -7.45
C GLU A 412 -6.74 -24.00 -7.78
N LEU A 413 -6.53 -23.45 -8.98
CA LEU A 413 -5.25 -22.89 -9.39
C LEU A 413 -4.91 -21.60 -8.64
N VAL A 414 -5.90 -20.74 -8.36
CA VAL A 414 -5.71 -19.56 -7.49
C VAL A 414 -5.30 -20.01 -6.09
N GLN A 415 -6.05 -20.93 -5.49
CA GLN A 415 -5.74 -21.46 -4.16
C GLN A 415 -4.36 -22.12 -4.10
N TYR A 416 -4.00 -22.91 -5.12
CA TYR A 416 -2.69 -23.54 -5.20
C TYR A 416 -1.56 -22.50 -5.28
N GLY A 417 -1.67 -21.51 -6.16
CA GLY A 417 -0.69 -20.42 -6.27
C GLY A 417 -0.52 -19.64 -4.96
N THR A 418 -1.64 -19.27 -4.32
CA THR A 418 -1.63 -18.59 -3.02
C THR A 418 -0.95 -19.44 -1.94
N SER A 419 -1.23 -20.75 -1.87
CA SER A 419 -0.58 -21.67 -0.92
C SER A 419 0.93 -21.79 -1.10
N LYS A 420 1.45 -21.49 -2.30
CA LYS A 420 2.90 -21.44 -2.61
C LYS A 420 3.55 -20.09 -2.31
N GLY A 421 2.76 -19.12 -1.82
CA GLY A 421 3.18 -17.77 -1.48
C GLY A 421 3.25 -16.82 -2.69
N LEU A 422 2.54 -17.12 -3.77
CA LEU A 422 2.35 -16.19 -4.89
C LEU A 422 1.23 -15.20 -4.57
N LYS A 423 1.41 -13.96 -5.04
CA LYS A 423 0.29 -13.02 -5.15
C LYS A 423 -0.47 -13.32 -6.43
N MET A 424 -1.75 -13.67 -6.31
CA MET A 424 -2.59 -14.07 -7.44
C MET A 424 -3.47 -12.91 -7.91
N GLY A 425 -3.39 -12.61 -9.21
CA GLY A 425 -4.22 -11.60 -9.88
C GLY A 425 -5.06 -12.19 -11.00
N LEU A 426 -6.19 -11.57 -11.33
CA LEU A 426 -7.08 -12.01 -12.41
C LEU A 426 -7.35 -10.87 -13.39
N GLY A 427 -7.23 -11.12 -14.70
CA GLY A 427 -7.71 -10.21 -15.75
C GLY A 427 -9.01 -10.74 -16.34
N SER A 428 -10.14 -10.07 -16.08
CA SER A 428 -11.46 -10.51 -16.52
C SER A 428 -12.22 -9.41 -17.27
N ASN A 429 -13.15 -9.83 -18.12
CA ASN A 429 -14.12 -8.94 -18.72
C ASN A 429 -15.32 -8.63 -17.81
N GLY A 430 -15.39 -9.26 -16.62
CA GLY A 430 -16.40 -9.00 -15.59
C GLY A 430 -17.77 -9.63 -15.85
N SER A 431 -18.00 -10.22 -17.01
CA SER A 431 -19.34 -10.69 -17.41
C SER A 431 -19.88 -11.88 -16.61
N LEU A 432 -19.01 -12.60 -15.92
CA LEU A 432 -19.31 -13.79 -15.11
C LEU A 432 -19.21 -13.53 -13.60
N ILE A 433 -18.87 -12.30 -13.19
CA ILE A 433 -18.62 -11.98 -11.79
C ILE A 433 -19.91 -11.46 -11.16
N ASP A 434 -20.52 -12.32 -10.34
CA ASP A 434 -21.56 -11.96 -9.39
C ASP A 434 -21.04 -12.05 -7.95
N TYR A 435 -21.93 -11.93 -6.97
CA TYR A 435 -21.56 -11.94 -5.55
C TYR A 435 -20.91 -13.26 -5.13
N HIS A 436 -21.45 -14.39 -5.60
CA HIS A 436 -20.94 -15.70 -5.26
C HIS A 436 -19.57 -15.96 -5.91
N VAL A 437 -19.39 -15.54 -7.18
CA VAL A 437 -18.08 -15.63 -7.86
C VAL A 437 -17.04 -14.72 -7.18
N ALA A 438 -17.41 -13.49 -6.82
CA ALA A 438 -16.51 -12.57 -6.10
C ALA A 438 -16.08 -13.14 -4.74
N LYS A 439 -17.03 -13.70 -3.98
CA LYS A 439 -16.75 -14.38 -2.71
C LYS A 439 -15.82 -15.58 -2.89
N LYS A 440 -16.10 -16.46 -3.86
CA LYS A 440 -15.22 -17.61 -4.17
C LYS A 440 -13.81 -17.19 -4.59
N LEU A 441 -13.69 -16.12 -5.38
CA LEU A 441 -12.39 -15.57 -5.75
C LEU A 441 -11.62 -15.08 -4.52
N LYS A 442 -12.29 -14.36 -3.60
CA LYS A 442 -11.69 -13.90 -2.35
C LYS A 442 -11.24 -15.07 -1.47
N GLU A 443 -12.10 -16.08 -1.28
CA GLU A 443 -11.82 -17.28 -0.49
C GLU A 443 -10.67 -18.11 -1.08
N ALA A 444 -10.58 -18.22 -2.41
CA ALA A 444 -9.45 -18.86 -3.07
C ALA A 444 -8.12 -18.08 -2.88
N GLY A 445 -8.18 -16.82 -2.46
CA GLY A 445 -7.02 -15.99 -2.19
C GLY A 445 -6.61 -15.07 -3.35
N ILE A 446 -7.54 -14.64 -4.21
CA ILE A 446 -7.25 -13.57 -5.18
C ILE A 446 -6.97 -12.26 -4.43
N GLU A 447 -5.89 -11.57 -4.79
CA GLU A 447 -5.61 -10.24 -4.22
C GLU A 447 -6.21 -9.11 -5.06
N THR A 448 -6.14 -9.23 -6.38
CA THR A 448 -6.53 -8.17 -7.31
C THR A 448 -7.20 -8.70 -8.57
N VAL A 449 -8.21 -7.97 -9.04
CA VAL A 449 -8.92 -8.26 -10.29
C VAL A 449 -8.92 -7.01 -11.17
N SER A 450 -8.35 -7.15 -12.37
CA SER A 450 -8.44 -6.15 -13.42
C SER A 450 -9.70 -6.36 -14.24
N ILE A 451 -10.60 -5.37 -14.24
CA ILE A 451 -11.81 -5.35 -15.05
C ILE A 451 -11.63 -4.40 -16.23
N SER A 452 -11.94 -4.92 -17.39
CA SER A 452 -11.98 -4.18 -18.65
C SER A 452 -13.15 -3.19 -18.72
N LEU A 453 -12.88 -1.87 -18.87
CA LEU A 453 -13.89 -0.83 -19.03
C LEU A 453 -13.39 0.28 -19.98
N ASP A 454 -13.80 0.27 -21.26
CA ASP A 454 -13.26 1.21 -22.27
C ASP A 454 -14.14 2.40 -22.66
N SER A 455 -15.31 2.56 -22.04
CA SER A 455 -16.13 3.76 -22.20
C SER A 455 -16.99 4.00 -20.96
N HIS A 456 -17.31 5.26 -20.70
CA HIS A 456 -18.30 5.67 -19.70
C HIS A 456 -19.73 5.55 -20.25
N ILE A 457 -19.87 5.40 -21.56
CA ILE A 457 -21.14 5.24 -22.29
C ILE A 457 -21.37 3.74 -22.53
N PRO A 458 -22.48 3.17 -22.03
CA PRO A 458 -22.74 1.74 -22.11
C PRO A 458 -22.71 1.15 -23.53
N GLU A 459 -23.34 1.83 -24.48
CA GLU A 459 -23.48 1.37 -25.86
C GLU A 459 -22.13 1.31 -26.58
N GLN A 460 -21.27 2.32 -26.37
CA GLN A 460 -19.94 2.37 -26.96
C GLN A 460 -19.03 1.27 -26.41
N HIS A 461 -19.11 1.00 -25.11
CA HIS A 461 -18.39 -0.11 -24.51
C HIS A 461 -18.87 -1.46 -25.05
N ASP A 462 -20.19 -1.65 -25.13
CA ASP A 462 -20.79 -2.89 -25.64
C ASP A 462 -20.41 -3.16 -27.10
N GLU A 463 -20.40 -2.12 -27.94
CA GLU A 463 -19.92 -2.19 -29.32
C GLU A 463 -18.44 -2.58 -29.37
N PHE A 464 -17.59 -1.88 -28.60
CA PHE A 464 -16.16 -2.15 -28.56
C PHE A 464 -15.81 -3.53 -27.97
N ARG A 465 -16.67 -4.11 -27.14
CA ARG A 465 -16.52 -5.47 -26.59
C ARG A 465 -17.25 -6.54 -27.40
N GLY A 466 -18.09 -6.13 -28.34
CA GLY A 466 -18.81 -7.00 -29.28
C GLY A 466 -19.97 -7.79 -28.66
N VAL A 467 -20.47 -7.40 -27.48
CA VAL A 467 -21.59 -8.08 -26.78
C VAL A 467 -22.42 -7.06 -26.01
N LYS A 468 -23.73 -7.03 -26.28
CA LYS A 468 -24.69 -6.16 -25.60
C LYS A 468 -24.82 -6.52 -24.11
N GLY A 469 -24.88 -5.50 -23.25
CA GLY A 469 -24.95 -5.60 -21.79
C GLY A 469 -23.60 -5.86 -21.11
N SER A 470 -22.48 -5.88 -21.84
CA SER A 470 -21.15 -6.11 -21.27
C SER A 470 -20.73 -5.00 -20.30
N TRP A 471 -21.07 -3.74 -20.59
CA TRP A 471 -20.79 -2.60 -19.71
C TRP A 471 -21.48 -2.75 -18.35
N LYS A 472 -22.78 -3.06 -18.37
CA LYS A 472 -23.58 -3.24 -17.14
C LYS A 472 -23.00 -4.34 -16.27
N LYS A 473 -22.53 -5.43 -16.89
CA LYS A 473 -21.90 -6.54 -16.16
C LYS A 473 -20.52 -6.16 -15.62
N ALA A 474 -19.69 -5.47 -16.39
CA ALA A 474 -18.38 -4.99 -15.94
C ALA A 474 -18.51 -4.04 -14.74
N VAL A 475 -19.42 -3.06 -14.80
CA VAL A 475 -19.68 -2.14 -13.68
C VAL A 475 -20.23 -2.87 -12.46
N LYS A 476 -21.14 -3.84 -12.64
CA LYS A 476 -21.65 -4.67 -11.54
C LYS A 476 -20.50 -5.48 -10.90
N ALA A 477 -19.66 -6.12 -11.70
CA ALA A 477 -18.51 -6.88 -11.23
C ALA A 477 -17.57 -6.03 -10.38
N ILE A 478 -17.25 -4.81 -10.83
CA ILE A 478 -16.40 -3.87 -10.08
C ILE A 478 -16.98 -3.61 -8.69
N LYS A 479 -18.27 -3.27 -8.59
CA LYS A 479 -18.91 -3.01 -7.30
C LYS A 479 -18.90 -4.24 -6.39
N THR A 480 -19.30 -5.38 -6.94
CA THR A 480 -19.41 -6.63 -6.19
C THR A 480 -18.07 -7.17 -5.70
N LEU A 481 -16.99 -7.03 -6.48
CA LEU A 481 -15.63 -7.37 -6.02
C LEU A 481 -15.20 -6.50 -4.84
N ARG A 482 -15.47 -5.20 -4.91
CA ARG A 482 -15.16 -4.26 -3.82
C ARG A 482 -15.95 -4.56 -2.55
N GLU A 483 -17.25 -4.86 -2.67
CA GLU A 483 -18.11 -5.28 -1.55
C GLU A 483 -17.57 -6.55 -0.85
N ASN A 484 -16.81 -7.39 -1.55
CA ASN A 484 -16.16 -8.59 -1.01
C ASN A 484 -14.69 -8.37 -0.63
N GLY A 485 -14.22 -7.11 -0.55
CA GLY A 485 -12.85 -6.79 -0.14
C GLY A 485 -11.77 -7.28 -1.12
N VAL A 486 -12.10 -7.38 -2.42
CA VAL A 486 -11.14 -7.67 -3.50
C VAL A 486 -10.70 -6.36 -4.14
N LEU A 487 -9.40 -6.18 -4.36
CA LEU A 487 -8.88 -4.99 -5.02
C LEU A 487 -9.25 -5.01 -6.50
N VAL A 488 -9.75 -3.87 -6.98
CA VAL A 488 -10.14 -3.72 -8.38
C VAL A 488 -9.24 -2.72 -9.07
N GLN A 489 -8.79 -3.11 -10.25
CA GLN A 489 -8.13 -2.25 -11.22
C GLN A 489 -9.03 -2.13 -12.45
N VAL A 490 -9.19 -0.93 -12.99
CA VAL A 490 -9.84 -0.75 -14.29
C VAL A 490 -8.78 -0.68 -15.38
N ASN A 491 -8.97 -1.48 -16.43
CA ASN A 491 -8.15 -1.45 -17.64
C ASN A 491 -8.95 -0.85 -18.78
N THR A 492 -8.41 0.20 -19.38
CA THR A 492 -9.00 0.86 -20.55
C THR A 492 -8.01 0.80 -21.71
N THR A 493 -8.44 0.30 -22.86
CA THR A 493 -7.66 0.36 -24.09
C THR A 493 -7.92 1.69 -24.81
N LEU A 494 -6.88 2.51 -24.94
CA LEU A 494 -6.92 3.75 -25.69
C LEU A 494 -7.04 3.45 -27.18
N THR A 495 -8.00 4.11 -27.82
CA THR A 495 -8.24 4.06 -29.26
C THR A 495 -8.58 5.45 -29.77
N GLN A 496 -8.68 5.62 -31.09
CA GLN A 496 -9.16 6.88 -31.66
C GLN A 496 -10.58 7.24 -31.18
N GLN A 497 -11.45 6.24 -30.97
CA GLN A 497 -12.85 6.45 -30.63
C GLN A 497 -13.05 7.02 -29.22
N ASN A 498 -12.26 6.56 -28.24
CA ASN A 498 -12.37 6.99 -26.84
C ASN A 498 -11.30 8.00 -26.41
N TYR A 499 -10.44 8.47 -27.34
CA TYR A 499 -9.33 9.38 -27.03
C TYR A 499 -9.74 10.62 -26.22
N ASN A 500 -10.88 11.24 -26.58
CA ASN A 500 -11.39 12.43 -25.92
C ASN A 500 -12.25 12.13 -24.67
N GLN A 501 -12.49 10.85 -24.36
CA GLN A 501 -13.39 10.42 -23.27
C GLN A 501 -12.65 9.83 -22.08
N ILE A 502 -11.30 9.77 -22.11
CA ILE A 502 -10.51 9.13 -21.05
C ILE A 502 -10.80 9.74 -19.67
N ASP A 503 -11.07 11.05 -19.60
CA ASP A 503 -11.41 11.74 -18.35
C ASP A 503 -12.76 11.32 -17.78
N ASP A 504 -13.75 11.11 -18.64
CA ASP A 504 -15.07 10.64 -18.24
C ASP A 504 -14.99 9.20 -17.75
N ILE A 505 -14.16 8.36 -18.38
CA ILE A 505 -13.93 6.97 -17.95
C ILE A 505 -13.22 6.95 -16.59
N MET A 506 -12.20 7.79 -16.38
CA MET A 506 -11.52 7.95 -15.09
C MET A 506 -12.50 8.43 -14.01
N SER A 507 -13.32 9.44 -14.32
CA SER A 507 -14.34 9.97 -13.40
C SER A 507 -15.37 8.90 -13.03
N LEU A 508 -15.79 8.07 -13.98
CA LEU A 508 -16.65 6.92 -13.71
C LEU A 508 -15.98 5.91 -12.79
N ALA A 509 -14.72 5.53 -13.07
CA ALA A 509 -13.96 4.59 -12.25
C ALA A 509 -13.81 5.09 -10.80
N GLU A 510 -13.51 6.38 -10.61
CA GLU A 510 -13.46 7.01 -9.29
C GLU A 510 -14.83 6.99 -8.60
N LYS A 511 -15.91 7.34 -9.31
CA LYS A 511 -17.27 7.35 -8.76
C LYS A 511 -17.74 5.98 -8.29
N ILE A 512 -17.31 4.90 -8.94
CA ILE A 512 -17.60 3.52 -8.50
C ILE A 512 -16.59 2.96 -7.49
N GLY A 513 -15.65 3.81 -7.05
CA GLY A 513 -14.70 3.60 -5.96
C GLY A 513 -13.46 2.77 -6.32
N VAL A 514 -13.11 2.72 -7.61
CA VAL A 514 -11.85 2.11 -8.05
C VAL A 514 -10.69 3.05 -7.73
N GLU A 515 -9.56 2.49 -7.30
CA GLU A 515 -8.34 3.25 -6.99
C GLU A 515 -7.24 3.08 -8.05
N ASN A 516 -7.22 1.96 -8.78
CA ASN A 516 -6.17 1.68 -9.78
C ASN A 516 -6.74 1.74 -11.19
N PHE A 517 -6.11 2.52 -12.07
CA PHE A 517 -6.54 2.69 -13.46
C PHE A 517 -5.35 2.52 -14.40
N HIS A 518 -5.40 1.52 -15.27
CA HIS A 518 -4.36 1.30 -16.26
C HIS A 518 -4.89 1.69 -17.64
N LEU A 519 -4.25 2.72 -18.21
CA LEU A 519 -4.50 3.13 -19.59
C LEU A 519 -3.56 2.33 -20.50
N PHE A 520 -4.11 1.32 -21.17
CA PHE A 520 -3.40 0.52 -22.15
C PHE A 520 -3.41 1.22 -23.49
N PHE A 521 -2.24 1.55 -24.00
CA PHE A 521 -2.14 1.96 -25.38
C PHE A 521 -2.19 0.74 -26.30
N LEU A 522 -2.92 0.87 -27.40
CA LEU A 522 -3.13 -0.22 -28.34
C LEU A 522 -1.79 -0.69 -28.92
N VAL A 523 -1.55 -2.00 -28.88
CA VAL A 523 -0.45 -2.64 -29.62
C VAL A 523 -1.07 -3.46 -30.74
N PRO A 524 -0.92 -3.07 -32.02
CA PRO A 524 -1.56 -3.73 -33.16
C PRO A 524 -1.13 -5.20 -33.33
N THR A 525 -1.84 -6.11 -32.66
CA THR A 525 -1.59 -7.55 -32.63
C THR A 525 -2.93 -8.30 -32.58
N GLY A 526 -2.93 -9.57 -32.97
CA GLY A 526 -4.17 -10.36 -33.04
C GLY A 526 -5.21 -9.68 -33.93
N ARG A 527 -6.45 -9.52 -33.45
CA ARG A 527 -7.50 -8.80 -34.19
C ARG A 527 -7.26 -7.29 -34.24
N GLY A 528 -6.49 -6.76 -33.29
CA GLY A 528 -6.18 -5.33 -33.17
C GLY A 528 -5.34 -4.77 -34.32
N VAL A 529 -4.71 -5.61 -35.16
CA VAL A 529 -4.01 -5.18 -36.38
C VAL A 529 -4.91 -4.42 -37.36
N LYS A 530 -6.24 -4.63 -37.28
CA LYS A 530 -7.23 -3.98 -38.14
C LYS A 530 -7.68 -2.62 -37.61
N ILE A 531 -7.29 -2.25 -36.40
CA ILE A 531 -7.70 -1.00 -35.76
C ILE A 531 -6.63 0.05 -36.05
N ALA A 532 -7.06 1.20 -36.58
CA ALA A 532 -6.17 2.33 -36.77
C ALA A 532 -5.71 2.88 -35.41
N ASP A 533 -4.40 2.99 -35.24
CA ASP A 533 -3.80 3.54 -34.02
C ASP A 533 -3.85 5.08 -34.02
N ILE A 534 -3.65 5.70 -32.86
CA ILE A 534 -3.49 7.15 -32.73
C ILE A 534 -2.13 7.60 -33.26
N SER A 535 -2.01 8.88 -33.66
CA SER A 535 -0.72 9.41 -34.13
C SER A 535 0.30 9.51 -32.99
N PRO A 536 1.61 9.46 -33.28
CA PRO A 536 2.66 9.63 -32.27
C PRO A 536 2.52 10.90 -31.42
N ALA A 537 2.07 12.01 -32.02
CA ALA A 537 1.82 13.27 -31.31
C ALA A 537 0.68 13.14 -30.29
N LYS A 538 -0.43 12.49 -30.66
CA LYS A 538 -1.54 12.18 -29.74
C LYS A 538 -1.11 11.22 -28.64
N TYR A 539 -0.22 10.29 -28.96
CA TYR A 539 0.33 9.34 -27.98
C TYR A 539 1.09 10.07 -26.87
N GLU A 540 2.01 10.97 -27.23
CA GLU A 540 2.77 11.79 -26.28
C GLU A 540 1.86 12.75 -25.50
N GLU A 541 0.92 13.42 -26.18
CA GLU A 541 -0.07 14.28 -25.55
C GLU A 541 -0.88 13.52 -24.49
N MET A 542 -1.36 12.32 -24.80
CA MET A 542 -2.11 11.50 -23.86
C MET A 542 -1.26 11.04 -22.67
N ILE A 543 0.02 10.70 -22.86
CA ILE A 543 0.92 10.39 -21.74
C ILE A 543 1.10 11.60 -20.83
N LYS A 544 1.36 12.79 -21.38
CA LYS A 544 1.47 14.04 -20.59
C LYS A 544 0.19 14.32 -19.83
N LYS A 545 -0.97 14.22 -20.51
CA LYS A 545 -2.30 14.34 -19.90
C LYS A 545 -2.47 13.34 -18.76
N THR A 546 -2.09 12.08 -18.95
CA THR A 546 -2.18 11.02 -17.94
C THR A 546 -1.43 11.41 -16.65
N PHE A 547 -0.20 11.93 -16.77
CA PHE A 547 0.58 12.38 -15.61
C PHE A 547 -0.04 13.58 -14.90
N VAL A 548 -0.46 14.61 -15.65
CA VAL A 548 -1.17 15.75 -15.05
C VAL A 548 -2.45 15.29 -14.34
N LYS A 549 -3.17 14.33 -14.93
CA LYS A 549 -4.43 13.80 -14.37
C LYS A 549 -4.25 12.97 -13.11
N THR A 550 -3.05 12.44 -12.83
CA THR A 550 -2.76 11.78 -11.54
C THR A 550 -2.87 12.72 -10.34
N THR A 551 -2.75 14.04 -10.55
CA THR A 551 -2.97 15.03 -9.48
C THR A 551 -4.44 15.44 -9.36
N LEU A 552 -5.22 15.34 -10.44
CA LEU A 552 -6.63 15.74 -10.48
C LEU A 552 -7.59 14.65 -9.99
N HIS A 553 -7.34 13.39 -10.35
CA HIS A 553 -8.20 12.27 -10.00
C HIS A 553 -7.70 11.50 -8.78
N LYS A 554 -8.61 10.77 -8.12
CA LYS A 554 -8.24 9.85 -7.02
C LYS A 554 -7.59 8.53 -7.45
N LEU A 555 -7.29 8.40 -8.73
CA LEU A 555 -6.79 7.17 -9.34
C LEU A 555 -5.27 7.13 -9.38
N ASN A 556 -4.71 5.97 -9.03
CA ASN A 556 -3.37 5.55 -9.40
C ASN A 556 -3.38 5.19 -10.89
N VAL A 557 -2.94 6.13 -11.73
CA VAL A 557 -2.96 5.96 -13.18
C VAL A 557 -1.60 5.51 -13.70
N ARG A 558 -1.61 4.45 -14.52
CA ARG A 558 -0.40 3.96 -15.19
C ARG A 558 -0.56 3.88 -16.71
N PRO A 559 0.30 4.58 -17.49
CA PRO A 559 0.39 4.33 -18.92
C PRO A 559 1.02 2.94 -19.15
N SER A 560 0.29 2.06 -19.82
CA SER A 560 0.68 0.68 -20.11
C SER A 560 0.92 0.51 -21.62
N CYS A 561 1.92 -0.30 -21.99
CA CYS A 561 2.38 -0.47 -23.37
C CYS A 561 2.96 0.81 -24.02
N ALA A 562 3.37 1.78 -23.19
CA ALA A 562 3.86 3.09 -23.63
C ALA A 562 5.26 3.39 -23.05
N PRO A 563 6.31 2.60 -23.34
CA PRO A 563 7.61 2.70 -22.67
C PRO A 563 8.28 4.09 -22.76
N GLN A 564 7.92 4.89 -23.77
CA GLN A 564 8.34 6.28 -23.93
C GLN A 564 7.85 7.22 -22.82
N PHE A 565 6.94 6.77 -21.94
CA PHE A 565 6.53 7.54 -20.78
C PHE A 565 7.72 7.94 -19.89
N MET A 566 8.78 7.12 -19.85
CA MET A 566 9.97 7.42 -19.03
C MET A 566 10.67 8.70 -19.48
N ARG A 567 10.84 8.86 -20.80
CA ARG A 567 11.37 10.09 -21.38
C ARG A 567 10.47 11.26 -21.03
N ILE A 568 9.17 11.12 -21.31
CA ILE A 568 8.20 12.20 -21.12
C ILE A 568 8.13 12.62 -19.63
N ALA A 569 8.15 11.66 -18.71
CA ALA A 569 8.18 11.92 -17.28
C ALA A 569 9.45 12.67 -16.85
N LYS A 570 10.61 12.29 -17.40
CA LYS A 570 11.88 12.99 -17.17
C LYS A 570 11.84 14.42 -17.70
N ASP A 571 11.35 14.62 -18.92
CA ASP A 571 11.21 15.93 -19.56
C ASP A 571 10.23 16.84 -18.78
N MET A 572 9.24 16.24 -18.10
CA MET A 572 8.31 16.93 -17.20
C MET A 572 8.88 17.18 -15.79
N GLY A 573 10.12 16.79 -15.51
CA GLY A 573 10.75 16.97 -14.19
C GLY A 573 10.20 16.07 -13.08
N LEU A 574 9.53 14.95 -13.43
CA LEU A 574 9.00 14.01 -12.45
C LEU A 574 10.13 13.19 -11.80
N ASN A 575 9.92 12.78 -10.55
CA ASN A 575 10.88 11.94 -9.84
C ASN A 575 10.93 10.53 -10.45
N MET A 576 12.02 10.24 -11.15
CA MET A 576 12.23 8.98 -11.86
C MET A 576 12.51 7.78 -10.95
N SER A 577 12.80 7.98 -9.66
CA SER A 577 13.07 6.89 -8.71
C SER A 577 11.87 5.95 -8.49
N ARG A 578 10.68 6.35 -8.97
CA ARG A 578 9.43 5.58 -8.91
C ARG A 578 9.35 4.44 -9.93
N TRP A 579 10.22 4.45 -10.95
CA TRP A 579 10.17 3.46 -12.03
C TRP A 579 11.53 2.83 -12.29
N ILE A 580 11.53 1.52 -12.55
CA ILE A 580 12.75 0.79 -12.93
C ILE A 580 13.10 1.08 -14.38
N ARG A 581 12.10 0.97 -15.26
CA ARG A 581 12.24 1.14 -16.71
C ARG A 581 10.87 1.32 -17.36
N GLY A 582 10.86 1.79 -18.61
CA GLY A 582 9.64 1.91 -19.41
C GLY A 582 9.07 0.54 -19.77
N CYS A 583 9.81 -0.25 -20.55
CA CYS A 583 9.46 -1.63 -20.84
C CYS A 583 10.18 -2.58 -19.87
N ILE A 584 9.44 -3.54 -19.30
CA ILE A 584 9.96 -4.57 -18.40
C ILE A 584 9.93 -5.99 -19.01
N ALA A 585 9.49 -6.13 -20.26
CA ALA A 585 9.43 -7.40 -20.97
C ALA A 585 10.82 -8.05 -21.07
N GLY A 586 10.91 -9.32 -20.68
CA GLY A 586 12.17 -10.08 -20.61
C GLY A 586 13.12 -9.70 -19.47
N LEU A 587 12.91 -8.56 -18.81
CA LEU A 587 13.67 -8.16 -17.63
C LEU A 587 13.05 -8.68 -16.34
N TYR A 588 11.77 -8.35 -16.14
CA TYR A 588 11.00 -8.67 -14.94
C TYR A 588 9.59 -9.18 -15.29
N TYR A 589 9.30 -9.36 -16.57
CA TYR A 589 8.00 -9.78 -17.08
C TYR A 589 8.12 -10.76 -18.24
N CYS A 590 7.24 -11.76 -18.26
CA CYS A 590 6.98 -12.60 -19.43
C CYS A 590 5.53 -13.08 -19.46
N ARG A 591 5.16 -13.72 -20.57
CA ARG A 591 3.86 -14.36 -20.75
C ARG A 591 4.01 -15.87 -20.89
N VAL A 592 3.11 -16.61 -20.23
CA VAL A 592 2.82 -18.02 -20.54
C VAL A 592 1.55 -18.10 -21.39
N TYR A 593 1.60 -18.81 -22.53
CA TYR A 593 0.46 -19.07 -23.40
C TYR A 593 -0.33 -20.30 -22.92
N PRO A 594 -1.60 -20.53 -23.33
CA PRO A 594 -2.42 -21.62 -22.79
C PRO A 594 -1.84 -23.02 -22.97
N ASN A 595 -1.00 -23.24 -23.99
CA ASN A 595 -0.31 -24.50 -24.26
C ASN A 595 1.05 -24.65 -23.54
N GLY A 596 1.42 -23.67 -22.70
CA GLY A 596 2.69 -23.64 -21.99
C GLY A 596 3.85 -22.95 -22.71
N ASP A 597 3.62 -22.35 -23.88
CA ASP A 597 4.66 -21.57 -24.57
C ASP A 597 5.01 -20.28 -23.82
N ILE A 598 6.30 -20.00 -23.67
CA ILE A 598 6.80 -18.76 -23.03
C ILE A 598 7.13 -17.73 -24.10
N THR A 599 6.69 -16.49 -23.91
CA THR A 599 7.07 -15.34 -24.74
C THR A 599 7.48 -14.14 -23.89
N PRO A 600 8.29 -13.19 -24.40
CA PRO A 600 8.72 -12.04 -23.58
C PRO A 600 7.58 -11.11 -23.17
N CYS A 601 6.52 -11.05 -23.96
CA CYS A 601 5.38 -10.16 -23.78
C CYS A 601 4.14 -10.73 -24.51
N PRO A 602 2.91 -10.42 -24.08
CA PRO A 602 1.70 -10.75 -24.81
C PRO A 602 1.67 -10.25 -26.26
N TYR A 603 2.33 -9.12 -26.51
CA TYR A 603 2.35 -8.45 -27.80
C TYR A 603 3.60 -8.77 -28.64
N LEU A 604 4.54 -9.55 -28.09
CA LEU A 604 5.74 -10.00 -28.80
C LEU A 604 5.67 -11.54 -28.92
N PRO A 605 5.05 -12.08 -29.98
CA PRO A 605 4.74 -13.51 -30.10
C PRO A 605 5.97 -14.35 -30.51
N ILE A 606 7.13 -14.07 -29.93
CA ILE A 606 8.36 -14.85 -30.12
C ILE A 606 8.37 -15.97 -29.10
N LYS A 607 8.27 -17.22 -29.57
CA LYS A 607 8.31 -18.42 -28.73
C LYS A 607 9.75 -18.66 -28.24
N LEU A 608 9.91 -18.71 -26.92
CA LEU A 608 11.21 -18.88 -26.27
C LEU A 608 11.47 -20.32 -25.80
N GLY A 609 10.40 -21.09 -25.62
CA GLY A 609 10.41 -22.43 -25.07
C GLY A 609 8.99 -22.85 -24.68
N ASN A 610 8.83 -24.10 -24.23
CA ASN A 610 7.56 -24.63 -23.73
C ASN A 610 7.80 -25.41 -22.44
N ILE A 611 6.98 -25.16 -21.41
CA ILE A 611 7.14 -25.73 -20.06
C ILE A 611 6.96 -27.25 -19.98
N ARG A 612 6.38 -27.88 -21.01
CA ARG A 612 6.29 -29.34 -21.15
C ARG A 612 7.61 -29.98 -21.60
N LYS A 613 8.47 -29.19 -22.24
CA LYS A 613 9.71 -29.67 -22.88
C LYS A 613 10.96 -29.24 -22.11
N GLN A 614 10.90 -28.08 -21.48
CA GLN A 614 12.05 -27.44 -20.84
C GLN A 614 11.60 -26.73 -19.56
N PRO A 615 12.34 -26.86 -18.44
CA PRO A 615 12.01 -26.16 -17.21
C PRO A 615 11.96 -24.64 -17.40
N PHE A 616 10.98 -23.97 -16.77
CA PHE A 616 10.81 -22.52 -16.84
C PHE A 616 12.11 -21.76 -16.47
N LYS A 617 12.83 -22.23 -15.45
CA LYS A 617 14.13 -21.69 -15.03
C LYS A 617 15.12 -21.62 -16.18
N GLU A 618 15.23 -22.68 -16.96
CA GLU A 618 16.17 -22.75 -18.08
C GLU A 618 15.73 -21.82 -19.22
N ILE A 619 14.44 -21.80 -19.56
CA ILE A 619 13.90 -20.85 -20.55
C ILE A 619 14.20 -19.41 -20.12
N TRP A 620 13.96 -19.07 -18.85
CA TRP A 620 14.14 -17.72 -18.32
C TRP A 620 15.61 -17.25 -18.33
N PHE A 621 16.55 -18.09 -17.90
CA PHE A 621 17.97 -17.68 -17.77
C PHE A 621 18.79 -17.93 -19.04
N SER A 622 18.44 -18.94 -19.84
CA SER A 622 19.29 -19.40 -20.95
C SER A 622 18.79 -18.98 -22.33
N SER A 623 17.52 -18.55 -22.48
CA SER A 623 17.01 -18.11 -23.78
C SER A 623 17.80 -16.93 -24.36
N GLU A 624 18.27 -17.08 -25.60
CA GLU A 624 19.04 -16.05 -26.30
C GLU A 624 18.28 -14.74 -26.43
N VAL A 625 16.96 -14.79 -26.69
CA VAL A 625 16.13 -13.58 -26.78
C VAL A 625 16.08 -12.84 -25.45
N PHE A 626 15.99 -13.55 -24.32
CA PHE A 626 16.03 -12.91 -23.01
C PHE A 626 17.41 -12.32 -22.72
N LYS A 627 18.51 -13.01 -23.06
CA LYS A 627 19.86 -12.46 -22.93
C LYS A 627 20.02 -11.18 -23.74
N MET A 628 19.58 -11.16 -24.99
CA MET A 628 19.58 -9.97 -25.85
C MET A 628 18.75 -8.83 -25.25
N LEU A 629 17.53 -9.12 -24.77
CA LEU A 629 16.68 -8.11 -24.12
C LEU A 629 17.28 -7.54 -22.83
N ARG A 630 18.21 -8.26 -22.19
CA ARG A 630 18.89 -7.88 -20.94
C ARG A 630 20.24 -7.19 -21.17
N ASP A 631 20.78 -7.25 -22.38
CA ASP A 631 22.03 -6.58 -22.76
C ASP A 631 21.76 -5.34 -23.63
N PHE A 632 21.70 -4.18 -22.98
CA PHE A 632 21.41 -2.91 -23.63
C PHE A 632 22.57 -2.40 -24.51
N ASN A 633 23.78 -2.96 -24.37
CA ASN A 633 24.90 -2.60 -25.22
C ASN A 633 24.78 -3.22 -26.63
N THR A 634 23.85 -4.16 -26.81
CA THR A 634 23.62 -4.82 -28.11
C THR A 634 22.60 -4.07 -28.99
N LEU A 635 21.99 -2.99 -28.49
CA LEU A 635 21.07 -2.17 -29.26
C LEU A 635 21.80 -1.53 -30.45
N LYS A 636 21.17 -1.57 -31.63
CA LYS A 636 21.74 -1.05 -32.89
C LYS A 636 20.88 0.08 -33.47
N GLY A 637 21.42 0.79 -34.47
CA GLY A 637 20.74 1.86 -35.18
C GLY A 637 20.29 2.99 -34.26
N LYS A 638 19.12 3.58 -34.56
CA LYS A 638 18.55 4.70 -33.78
C LYS A 638 18.42 4.40 -32.28
N CYS A 639 18.24 3.14 -31.89
CA CYS A 639 18.12 2.75 -30.48
C CYS A 639 19.48 2.65 -29.77
N GLY A 640 20.57 2.32 -30.48
CA GLY A 640 21.91 2.22 -29.90
C GLY A 640 22.54 3.58 -29.56
N GLU A 641 22.20 4.60 -30.35
CA GLU A 641 22.67 5.99 -30.19
C GLU A 641 21.72 6.86 -29.34
N CYS A 642 20.53 6.34 -28.98
CA CYS A 642 19.54 7.08 -28.20
C CYS A 642 20.03 7.35 -26.77
N GLU A 643 19.95 8.61 -26.34
CA GLU A 643 20.33 9.03 -24.97
C GLU A 643 19.44 8.45 -23.86
N TYR A 644 18.29 7.87 -24.23
CA TYR A 644 17.33 7.24 -23.31
C TYR A 644 17.41 5.69 -23.30
N ARG A 645 18.52 5.10 -23.78
CA ARG A 645 18.75 3.64 -23.84
C ARG A 645 18.66 2.90 -22.50
#